data_AF-A0A1E1XPJ6-F1
#
_entry.id   AF-A0A1E1XPJ6-F1
#
_cell.length_a   1.000
_cell.length_b   1.000
_cell.length_c   1.000
_cell.angle_alpha   90.00
_cell.angle_beta   90.00
_cell.angle_gamma   90.00
#
_symmetry.space_group_name_H-M   'P 1'
#
loop_
_entity.id
_entity.type
_entity.pdbx_description
1 polymer ?
#
loop_
_entity_poly.entity_id
_entity_poly.type
_entity_poly.pdbx_seq_one_letter_code
_entity_poly.pdbx_strand_id
1 'polypeptide(L)'
;TQYIKALEQIRKQKIEYTNGVKMLKEAIKYLRQNKEKADEYEEEAAKAEQRLADYAITTRGIEEDLEPLRTAWKSLEDKQDQERSLQQKLNAEKEQLQYTENEVKRITSNLKEVFTGSVEQLKQQIQNFEEQVLEDKASLEAEKRTLQETCSLMNKNSDEHKKLLPMLGQLQSEQLAVQETSQKVEAKLERLNDRLSLNADISSSCSLKDKVTSVLAGLEKKKKEAQRSFEDAKQENEDREKALQGDVDSVREQKSKCEQKIDSVRKSIDENGKEIMRIRKELLDAKTYSSQVRELNSEIQRFKEQISILEGKNTRESLKEKIDADQQLKDEITSKLDKLNADLLSAQRFSKEQAELERIKQDIEEKTTALAAIITENKEKFVELLGSVPTSDYSKHLKEKASQIEADVSRLRTMVNNFQAKQSSLEAQLKMLAEDLRNKEGELEKSRKKILGVCGSENLDGSISQLNEDIEKARKETGELTGSLAMYQRYITSLRAKPCCPLCKRDFAERRLAASLASDLERRISEIPLQAKNMSDVISEKENLFNAMQRLKGDETKMAQLKTHDVPKLKQKIEKLKAEQASLETQRSKEEEILDSRLFDLAMANSMTGEAEHIDRLELDISALRRNLASRSPRVQQLSSMKSVDSILSEIQGLTSQAKACDKSLSSFRSQQEQFHSLDMSLKDAQSAKLRLESKMKEESILYEQKTKLESDSKTLKSSLETLKRELQEHQHQLDKAIKAKSKAMSDSESVLDRLRSEISQRGLEMEDLRKHFDKIQEYHASGNPQMLQDVKKKLDALKVLGQKLEIEKEEKTALVRRLEQGLSRQELRERELKDNLHLKDLQKKKVLHTDKIAEIREEMRRAGLVDLEVEKRKVGERIEKLKREQRMIESKEGELRVKIDAAKKEL
;
A
#
# COMPACT_ATOMS: atom_id res chain seq x y z
N THR A 1 0.06 117.65 -206.91
CA THR A 1 -1.17 117.17 -206.22
C THR A 1 -1.08 115.67 -206.04
N GLN A 2 -1.48 115.17 -204.86
CA GLN A 2 -1.72 113.75 -204.50
C GLN A 2 -0.56 112.72 -204.53
N TYR A 3 0.44 112.79 -205.42
CA TYR A 3 1.50 111.75 -205.53
C TYR A 3 2.45 111.68 -204.31
N ILE A 4 2.62 112.79 -203.59
CA ILE A 4 3.53 112.91 -202.44
C ILE A 4 3.00 112.18 -201.19
N LYS A 5 1.67 112.10 -201.01
CA LYS A 5 1.08 111.48 -199.80
C LYS A 5 1.10 109.94 -199.82
N ALA A 6 1.04 109.30 -200.99
CA ALA A 6 1.07 107.84 -201.09
C ALA A 6 2.47 107.24 -200.81
N LEU A 7 3.52 107.91 -201.27
CA LEU A 7 4.91 107.46 -201.11
C LEU A 7 5.37 107.49 -199.64
N GLU A 8 4.93 108.46 -198.86
CA GLU A 8 5.20 108.51 -197.41
C GLU A 8 4.53 107.36 -196.65
N GLN A 9 3.32 106.97 -197.04
CA GLN A 9 2.56 105.95 -196.34
C GLN A 9 3.14 104.54 -196.55
N ILE A 10 3.64 104.24 -197.76
CA ILE A 10 4.34 102.98 -198.06
C ILE A 10 5.67 102.88 -197.30
N ARG A 11 6.45 103.97 -197.21
CA ARG A 11 7.71 103.96 -196.43
C ARG A 11 7.49 103.70 -194.95
N LYS A 12 6.42 104.25 -194.37
CA LYS A 12 6.10 104.07 -192.94
C LYS A 12 5.76 102.61 -192.61
N GLN A 13 4.95 101.95 -193.43
CA GLN A 13 4.63 100.53 -193.27
C GLN A 13 5.86 99.62 -193.39
N LYS A 14 6.80 99.94 -194.31
CA LYS A 14 8.05 99.17 -194.44
C LYS A 14 8.86 99.19 -193.14
N ILE A 15 8.94 100.32 -192.45
CA ILE A 15 9.70 100.45 -191.19
C ILE A 15 9.03 99.63 -190.07
N GLU A 16 7.70 99.69 -189.95
CA GLU A 16 6.95 98.92 -188.94
C GLU A 16 7.13 97.40 -189.10
N TYR A 17 6.98 96.87 -190.33
CA TYR A 17 7.18 95.44 -190.57
C TYR A 17 8.62 94.98 -190.27
N THR A 18 9.61 95.81 -190.59
CA THR A 18 11.02 95.46 -190.36
C THR A 18 11.34 95.38 -188.86
N ASN A 19 10.77 96.27 -188.04
CA ASN A 19 10.94 96.21 -186.59
C ASN A 19 10.21 95.03 -185.94
N GLY A 20 9.01 94.67 -186.42
CA GLY A 20 8.27 93.50 -185.92
C GLY A 20 9.03 92.18 -186.09
N VAL A 21 9.74 92.00 -187.22
CA VAL A 21 10.52 90.79 -187.50
C VAL A 21 11.74 90.65 -186.58
N LYS A 22 12.35 91.74 -186.13
CA LYS A 22 13.48 91.70 -185.18
C LYS A 22 13.07 91.21 -183.80
N MET A 23 11.98 91.76 -183.24
CA MET A 23 11.49 91.41 -181.90
C MET A 23 11.13 89.92 -181.79
N LEU A 24 10.51 89.35 -182.84
CA LEU A 24 10.19 87.93 -182.88
C LEU A 24 11.43 87.03 -182.92
N LYS A 25 12.52 87.45 -183.60
CA LYS A 25 13.78 86.70 -183.61
C LYS A 25 14.46 86.66 -182.24
N GLU A 26 14.40 87.74 -181.46
CA GLU A 26 14.95 87.77 -180.11
C GLU A 26 14.14 86.90 -179.14
N ALA A 27 12.81 86.92 -179.23
CA ALA A 27 11.94 86.06 -178.40
C ALA A 27 12.21 84.55 -178.64
N ILE A 28 12.40 84.14 -179.90
CA ILE A 28 12.73 82.74 -180.23
C ILE A 28 14.08 82.30 -179.63
N LYS A 29 15.06 83.21 -179.53
CA LYS A 29 16.36 82.89 -178.94
C LYS A 29 16.25 82.64 -177.43
N TYR A 30 15.47 83.44 -176.71
CA TYR A 30 15.25 83.28 -175.27
C TYR A 30 14.52 81.98 -174.91
N LEU A 31 13.50 81.60 -175.68
CA LEU A 31 12.74 80.37 -175.43
C LEU A 31 13.57 79.10 -175.64
N ARG A 32 14.53 79.10 -176.58
CA ARG A 32 15.45 77.96 -176.76
C ARG A 32 16.37 77.77 -175.55
N GLN A 33 16.93 78.86 -175.01
CA GLN A 33 17.82 78.77 -173.85
C GLN A 33 17.12 78.26 -172.59
N ASN A 34 15.85 78.60 -172.38
CA ASN A 34 15.09 78.06 -171.24
C ASN A 34 14.80 76.57 -171.38
N LYS A 35 14.58 76.06 -172.60
CA LYS A 35 14.35 74.63 -172.80
C LYS A 35 15.59 73.79 -172.48
N GLU A 36 16.77 74.20 -172.95
CA GLU A 36 18.01 73.44 -172.68
C GLU A 36 18.32 73.34 -171.18
N LYS A 37 18.06 74.39 -170.41
CA LYS A 37 18.27 74.36 -168.95
C LYS A 37 17.31 73.43 -168.21
N ALA A 38 16.06 73.34 -168.65
CA ALA A 38 15.09 72.41 -168.06
C ALA A 38 15.51 70.95 -168.32
N ASP A 39 15.94 70.63 -169.55
CA ASP A 39 16.39 69.28 -169.90
C ASP A 39 17.62 68.84 -169.07
N GLU A 40 18.56 69.75 -168.75
CA GLU A 40 19.71 69.46 -167.88
C GLU A 40 19.31 69.14 -166.42
N TYR A 41 18.38 69.90 -165.83
CA TYR A 41 17.93 69.67 -164.45
C TYR A 41 17.11 68.38 -164.30
N GLU A 42 16.33 67.99 -165.32
CA GLU A 42 15.63 66.69 -165.31
C GLU A 42 16.62 65.51 -165.30
N GLU A 43 17.72 65.60 -166.06
CA GLU A 43 18.70 64.51 -166.14
C GLU A 43 19.51 64.34 -164.83
N GLU A 44 19.83 65.43 -164.13
CA GLU A 44 20.50 65.37 -162.82
C GLU A 44 19.62 64.75 -161.73
N ALA A 45 18.33 65.10 -161.69
CA ALA A 45 17.40 64.54 -160.71
C ALA A 45 17.25 63.01 -160.87
N ALA A 46 17.12 62.52 -162.11
CA ALA A 46 16.98 61.09 -162.38
C ALA A 46 18.20 60.26 -161.94
N LYS A 47 19.43 60.75 -162.18
CA LYS A 47 20.66 60.06 -161.75
C LYS A 47 20.80 60.00 -160.23
N ALA A 48 20.37 61.04 -159.52
CA ALA A 48 20.44 61.08 -158.06
C ALA A 48 19.40 60.15 -157.41
N GLU A 49 18.19 60.05 -157.97
CA GLU A 49 17.15 59.11 -157.51
C GLU A 49 17.58 57.65 -157.64
N GLN A 50 18.26 57.28 -158.73
CA GLN A 50 18.72 55.90 -158.95
C GLN A 50 19.76 55.46 -157.89
N ARG A 51 20.70 56.34 -157.53
CA ARG A 51 21.71 56.04 -156.48
C ARG A 51 21.10 55.87 -155.09
N LEU A 52 19.97 56.51 -154.83
CA LEU A 52 19.28 56.41 -153.56
C LEU A 52 18.62 55.04 -153.38
N ALA A 53 18.12 54.46 -154.48
CA ALA A 53 17.58 53.10 -154.47
C ALA A 53 18.67 52.05 -154.16
N ASP A 54 19.89 52.22 -154.69
CA ASP A 54 21.01 51.29 -154.44
C ASP A 54 21.45 51.25 -152.97
N TYR A 55 21.50 52.41 -152.31
CA TYR A 55 21.81 52.47 -150.87
C TYR A 55 20.73 51.83 -150.00
N ALA A 56 19.45 51.97 -150.39
CA ALA A 56 18.35 51.37 -149.65
C ALA A 56 18.38 49.83 -149.69
N ILE A 57 18.90 49.25 -150.77
CA ILE A 57 19.09 47.80 -150.92
C ILE A 57 20.25 47.32 -150.03
N THR A 58 21.35 48.06 -149.97
CA THR A 58 22.51 47.67 -149.16
C THR A 58 22.25 47.75 -147.65
N THR A 59 21.50 48.76 -147.17
CA THR A 59 21.07 48.83 -145.76
C THR A 59 20.23 47.61 -145.37
N ARG A 60 19.34 47.15 -146.25
CA ARG A 60 18.51 45.96 -146.00
C ARG A 60 19.34 44.68 -145.86
N GLY A 61 20.37 44.50 -146.69
CA GLY A 61 21.28 43.35 -146.61
C GLY A 61 22.05 43.28 -145.28
N ILE A 62 22.49 44.42 -144.73
CA ILE A 62 23.17 44.45 -143.43
C ILE A 62 22.22 44.07 -142.29
N GLU A 63 20.95 44.47 -142.37
CA GLU A 63 19.93 44.09 -141.38
C GLU A 63 19.63 42.58 -141.40
N GLU A 64 19.58 41.97 -142.59
CA GLU A 64 19.41 40.52 -142.76
C GLU A 64 20.57 39.71 -142.15
N ASP A 65 21.81 40.21 -142.24
CA ASP A 65 22.99 39.56 -141.64
C ASP A 65 23.08 39.71 -140.11
N LEU A 66 22.48 40.74 -139.53
CA LEU A 66 22.51 41.00 -138.08
C LEU A 66 21.58 40.06 -137.29
N GLU A 67 20.47 39.64 -137.86
CA GLU A 67 19.44 38.85 -137.17
C GLU A 67 19.86 37.43 -136.74
N PRO A 68 20.57 36.62 -137.55
CA PRO A 68 21.06 35.31 -137.11
C PRO A 68 22.11 35.41 -135.97
N LEU A 69 22.86 36.52 -135.90
CA LEU A 69 23.83 36.72 -134.83
C LEU A 69 23.15 37.07 -133.50
N ARG A 70 22.05 37.83 -133.52
CA ARG A 70 21.26 38.15 -132.31
C ARG A 70 20.60 36.91 -131.71
N THR A 71 20.10 36.01 -132.54
CA THR A 71 19.50 34.74 -132.09
C THR A 71 20.56 33.80 -131.51
N ALA A 72 21.74 33.70 -132.13
CA ALA A 72 22.88 32.96 -131.58
C ALA A 72 23.32 33.47 -130.19
N TRP A 73 23.33 34.80 -129.98
CA TRP A 73 23.68 35.39 -128.68
C TRP A 73 22.72 34.99 -127.56
N LYS A 74 21.40 35.01 -127.80
CA LYS A 74 20.40 34.57 -126.81
C LYS A 74 20.59 33.10 -126.42
N SER A 75 20.84 32.22 -127.39
CA SER A 75 21.08 30.80 -127.11
C SER A 75 22.29 30.54 -126.22
N LEU A 76 23.34 31.37 -126.31
CA LEU A 76 24.51 31.27 -125.43
C LEU A 76 24.22 31.74 -124.00
N GLU A 77 23.29 32.67 -123.82
CA GLU A 77 22.87 33.16 -122.50
C GLU A 77 22.05 32.09 -121.74
N ASP A 78 21.13 31.41 -122.42
CA ASP A 78 20.36 30.30 -121.84
C ASP A 78 21.25 29.14 -121.36
N LYS A 79 22.30 28.81 -122.13
CA LYS A 79 23.28 27.77 -121.76
C LYS A 79 24.07 28.15 -120.50
N GLN A 80 24.37 29.43 -120.30
CA GLN A 80 25.12 29.94 -119.14
C GLN A 80 24.33 29.80 -117.83
N ASP A 81 23.02 30.06 -117.85
CA ASP A 81 22.16 29.89 -116.68
C ASP A 81 22.00 28.41 -116.29
N GLN A 82 21.94 27.53 -117.29
CA GLN A 82 21.89 26.08 -117.08
C GLN A 82 23.17 25.57 -116.39
N GLU A 83 24.35 26.05 -116.79
CA GLU A 83 25.63 25.73 -116.15
C GLU A 83 25.63 26.10 -114.66
N ARG A 84 25.18 27.30 -114.33
CA ARG A 84 25.15 27.81 -112.96
C ARG A 84 24.24 26.98 -112.05
N SER A 85 23.09 26.56 -112.55
CA SER A 85 22.13 25.72 -111.79
C SER A 85 22.70 24.33 -111.48
N LEU A 86 23.34 23.69 -112.46
CA LEU A 86 23.96 22.38 -112.27
C LEU A 86 25.16 22.45 -111.31
N GLN A 87 25.95 23.53 -111.36
CA GLN A 87 27.08 23.77 -110.44
C GLN A 87 26.62 23.85 -108.97
N GLN A 88 25.49 24.51 -108.70
CA GLN A 88 24.92 24.62 -107.35
C GLN A 88 24.47 23.26 -106.80
N LYS A 89 23.75 22.47 -107.61
CA LYS A 89 23.32 21.12 -107.24
C LYS A 89 24.52 20.20 -106.96
N LEU A 90 25.56 20.28 -107.78
CA LEU A 90 26.79 19.51 -107.61
C LEU A 90 27.49 19.80 -106.27
N ASN A 91 27.52 21.06 -105.84
CA ASN A 91 28.14 21.44 -104.58
C ASN A 91 27.31 20.98 -103.37
N ALA A 92 25.98 21.09 -103.44
CA ALA A 92 25.10 20.62 -102.36
C ALA A 92 25.23 19.10 -102.11
N GLU A 93 25.27 18.27 -103.16
CA GLU A 93 25.45 16.82 -103.02
C GLU A 93 26.86 16.45 -102.50
N LYS A 94 27.90 17.23 -102.84
CA LYS A 94 29.25 17.05 -102.27
C LYS A 94 29.31 17.32 -100.77
N GLU A 95 28.65 18.36 -100.28
CA GLU A 95 28.57 18.67 -98.85
C GLU A 95 27.84 17.56 -98.08
N GLN A 96 26.74 17.04 -98.63
CA GLN A 96 25.99 15.91 -98.04
C GLN A 96 26.81 14.61 -98.01
N LEU A 97 27.59 14.34 -99.06
CA LEU A 97 28.53 13.23 -99.08
C LEU A 97 29.58 13.38 -97.98
N GLN A 98 30.19 14.56 -97.84
CA GLN A 98 31.20 14.83 -96.82
C GLN A 98 30.65 14.68 -95.39
N TYR A 99 29.43 15.16 -95.14
CA TYR A 99 28.75 14.95 -93.87
C TYR A 99 28.54 13.46 -93.58
N THR A 100 28.01 12.71 -94.55
CA THR A 100 27.76 11.27 -94.42
C THR A 100 29.06 10.49 -94.20
N GLU A 101 30.15 10.86 -94.86
CA GLU A 101 31.46 10.24 -94.68
C GLU A 101 32.05 10.47 -93.28
N ASN A 102 31.91 11.68 -92.73
CA ASN A 102 32.35 11.99 -91.38
C ASN A 102 31.54 11.20 -90.34
N GLU A 103 30.24 11.05 -90.56
CA GLU A 103 29.35 10.29 -89.68
C GLU A 103 29.65 8.78 -89.72
N VAL A 104 29.87 8.22 -90.90
CA VAL A 104 30.32 6.82 -91.08
C VAL A 104 31.63 6.58 -90.33
N LYS A 105 32.61 7.50 -90.43
CA LYS A 105 33.88 7.39 -89.70
C LYS A 105 33.68 7.42 -88.18
N ARG A 106 32.83 8.32 -87.68
CA ARG A 106 32.53 8.46 -86.24
C ARG A 106 31.90 7.20 -85.65
N ILE A 107 30.92 6.61 -86.34
CA ILE A 107 30.26 5.39 -85.86
C ILE A 107 31.22 4.21 -85.96
N THR A 108 32.00 4.11 -87.04
CA THR A 108 32.99 3.04 -87.20
C THR A 108 34.08 3.08 -86.11
N SER A 109 34.54 4.26 -85.68
CA SER A 109 35.55 4.37 -84.61
C SER A 109 35.03 3.97 -83.23
N ASN A 110 33.71 4.03 -83.01
CA ASN A 110 33.08 3.70 -81.73
C ASN A 110 32.64 2.23 -81.65
N LEU A 111 32.58 1.53 -82.79
CA LEU A 111 32.23 0.12 -82.87
C LEU A 111 33.48 -0.77 -82.68
N LYS A 112 33.37 -1.77 -81.80
CA LYS A 112 34.43 -2.79 -81.62
C LYS A 112 34.47 -3.79 -82.78
N GLU A 113 33.30 -4.17 -83.29
CA GLU A 113 33.15 -5.12 -84.40
C GLU A 113 32.13 -4.58 -85.39
N VAL A 114 32.51 -4.53 -86.68
CA VAL A 114 31.63 -4.15 -87.77
C VAL A 114 30.96 -5.40 -88.35
N PHE A 115 29.64 -5.41 -88.41
CA PHE A 115 28.88 -6.56 -88.90
C PHE A 115 29.09 -6.79 -90.40
N THR A 116 29.56 -7.99 -90.76
CA THR A 116 29.94 -8.36 -92.13
C THR A 116 28.81 -8.99 -92.96
N GLY A 117 27.72 -9.43 -92.33
CA GLY A 117 26.57 -10.05 -93.00
C GLY A 117 25.60 -9.07 -93.66
N SER A 118 24.46 -9.60 -94.14
CA SER A 118 23.39 -8.82 -94.78
C SER A 118 22.57 -8.01 -93.76
N VAL A 119 21.83 -7.00 -94.22
CA VAL A 119 20.97 -6.18 -93.35
C VAL A 119 19.83 -7.02 -92.74
N GLU A 120 19.34 -8.02 -93.46
CA GLU A 120 18.30 -8.94 -93.03
C GLU A 120 18.81 -9.89 -91.93
N GLN A 121 20.03 -10.39 -92.06
CA GLN A 121 20.69 -11.21 -91.04
C GLN A 121 20.90 -10.41 -89.74
N LEU A 122 21.29 -9.13 -89.85
CA LEU A 122 21.45 -8.25 -88.69
C LEU A 122 20.11 -7.98 -87.99
N LYS A 123 19.03 -7.77 -88.74
CA LYS A 123 17.68 -7.57 -88.18
C LYS A 123 17.16 -8.82 -87.44
N GLN A 124 17.36 -10.01 -88.00
CA GLN A 124 17.02 -11.27 -87.31
C GLN A 124 17.83 -11.46 -86.03
N GLN A 125 19.13 -11.13 -86.06
CA GLN A 125 19.96 -11.21 -84.87
C GLN A 125 19.53 -10.23 -83.78
N ILE A 126 19.08 -9.02 -84.14
CA ILE A 126 18.50 -8.06 -83.18
C ILE A 126 17.21 -8.62 -82.58
N GLN A 127 16.31 -9.19 -83.37
CA GLN A 127 15.04 -9.72 -82.88
C GLN A 127 15.24 -10.90 -81.90
N ASN A 128 16.07 -11.88 -82.26
CA ASN A 128 16.38 -13.01 -81.37
C ASN A 128 17.04 -12.55 -80.06
N PHE A 129 17.84 -11.47 -80.14
CA PHE A 129 18.48 -10.89 -78.98
C PHE A 129 17.49 -10.15 -78.07
N GLU A 130 16.53 -9.41 -78.64
CA GLU A 130 15.46 -8.73 -77.90
C GLU A 130 14.55 -9.74 -77.16
N GLU A 131 14.26 -10.90 -77.76
CA GLU A 131 13.52 -12.01 -77.11
C GLU A 131 14.28 -12.57 -75.90
N GLN A 132 15.59 -12.85 -76.06
CA GLN A 132 16.44 -13.35 -74.97
C GLN A 132 16.53 -12.35 -73.80
N VAL A 133 16.67 -11.06 -74.09
CA VAL A 133 16.70 -9.99 -73.08
C VAL A 133 15.37 -9.93 -72.29
N LEU A 134 14.25 -10.20 -72.95
CA LEU A 134 12.94 -10.21 -72.31
C LEU A 134 12.75 -11.40 -71.36
N GLU A 135 13.23 -12.60 -71.75
CA GLU A 135 13.26 -13.79 -70.89
C GLU A 135 14.17 -13.61 -69.66
N ASP A 136 15.35 -13.02 -69.86
CA ASP A 136 16.30 -12.75 -68.77
C ASP A 136 15.76 -11.69 -67.79
N LYS A 137 15.03 -10.67 -68.29
CA LYS A 137 14.31 -9.70 -67.46
C LYS A 137 13.20 -10.34 -66.63
N ALA A 138 12.40 -11.22 -67.24
CA ALA A 138 11.34 -11.94 -66.52
C ALA A 138 11.92 -12.86 -65.42
N SER A 139 13.02 -13.54 -65.72
CA SER A 139 13.74 -14.38 -64.75
C SER A 139 14.33 -13.57 -63.60
N LEU A 140 14.88 -12.38 -63.89
CA LEU A 140 15.36 -11.45 -62.86
C LEU A 140 14.24 -10.97 -61.94
N GLU A 141 13.07 -10.63 -62.47
CA GLU A 141 11.93 -10.21 -61.65
C GLU A 141 11.40 -11.34 -60.77
N ALA A 142 11.33 -12.57 -61.30
CA ALA A 142 10.96 -13.75 -60.52
C ALA A 142 11.92 -13.98 -59.35
N GLU A 143 13.23 -13.92 -59.60
CA GLU A 143 14.24 -14.11 -58.55
C GLU A 143 14.33 -12.95 -57.55
N LYS A 144 13.95 -11.72 -57.95
CA LYS A 144 13.78 -10.60 -57.01
C LYS A 144 12.59 -10.80 -56.08
N ARG A 145 11.49 -11.38 -56.56
CA ARG A 145 10.31 -11.69 -55.74
C ARG A 145 10.61 -12.79 -54.73
N THR A 146 11.25 -13.88 -55.15
CA THR A 146 11.65 -14.96 -54.24
C THR A 146 12.63 -14.45 -53.18
N LEU A 147 13.62 -13.63 -53.55
CA LEU A 147 14.53 -12.99 -52.60
C LEU A 147 13.78 -12.12 -51.57
N GLN A 148 12.76 -11.37 -51.99
CA GLN A 148 11.93 -10.56 -51.09
C GLN A 148 11.11 -11.43 -50.13
N GLU A 149 10.57 -12.55 -50.59
CA GLU A 149 9.85 -13.54 -49.77
C GLU A 149 10.79 -14.19 -48.73
N THR A 150 11.99 -14.63 -49.14
CA THR A 150 13.00 -15.17 -48.22
C THR A 150 13.42 -14.14 -47.17
N CYS A 151 13.59 -12.87 -47.55
CA CYS A 151 13.88 -11.77 -46.60
C CYS A 151 12.73 -11.55 -45.60
N SER A 152 11.47 -11.63 -46.05
CA SER A 152 10.29 -11.53 -45.18
C SER A 152 10.20 -12.68 -44.19
N LEU A 153 10.45 -13.92 -44.62
CA LEU A 153 10.49 -15.10 -43.74
C LEU A 153 11.63 -15.01 -42.73
N MET A 154 12.81 -14.53 -43.15
CA MET A 154 13.96 -14.31 -42.27
C MET A 154 13.65 -13.27 -41.19
N ASN A 155 12.97 -12.18 -41.53
CA ASN A 155 12.53 -11.17 -40.56
C ASN A 155 11.52 -11.75 -39.55
N LYS A 156 10.52 -12.52 -40.01
CA LYS A 156 9.57 -13.20 -39.11
C LYS A 156 10.26 -14.16 -38.15
N ASN A 157 11.20 -14.97 -38.65
CA ASN A 157 12.01 -15.87 -37.83
C ASN A 157 12.86 -15.11 -36.80
N SER A 158 13.45 -13.98 -37.19
CA SER A 158 14.19 -13.08 -36.29
C SER A 158 13.31 -12.50 -35.19
N ASP A 159 12.09 -12.06 -35.53
CA ASP A 159 11.14 -11.49 -34.57
C ASP A 159 10.63 -12.53 -33.57
N GLU A 160 10.34 -13.75 -34.01
CA GLU A 160 10.01 -14.85 -33.10
C GLU A 160 11.18 -15.22 -32.18
N HIS A 161 12.41 -15.25 -32.72
CA HIS A 161 13.61 -15.47 -31.91
C HIS A 161 13.79 -14.36 -30.85
N LYS A 162 13.58 -13.09 -31.22
CA LYS A 162 13.63 -11.95 -30.27
C LYS A 162 12.55 -12.01 -29.20
N LYS A 163 11.36 -12.55 -29.49
CA LYS A 163 10.27 -12.72 -28.51
C LYS A 163 10.55 -13.83 -27.50
N LEU A 164 11.15 -14.93 -27.94
CA LEU A 164 11.43 -16.09 -27.07
C LEU A 164 12.69 -15.93 -26.21
N LEU A 165 13.65 -15.08 -26.62
CA LEU A 165 14.91 -14.89 -25.91
C LEU A 165 14.74 -14.32 -24.47
N PRO A 166 13.92 -13.28 -24.22
CA PRO A 166 13.65 -12.80 -22.86
C PRO A 166 12.99 -13.86 -21.97
N MET A 167 12.06 -14.63 -22.54
CA MET A 167 11.36 -15.71 -21.83
C MET A 167 12.32 -16.82 -21.42
N LEU A 168 13.28 -17.18 -22.29
CA LEU A 168 14.37 -18.08 -21.93
C LEU A 168 15.20 -17.53 -20.77
N GLY A 169 15.57 -16.24 -20.84
CA GLY A 169 16.37 -15.59 -19.79
C GLY A 169 15.66 -15.59 -18.43
N GLN A 170 14.36 -15.28 -18.40
CA GLN A 170 13.56 -15.33 -17.18
C GLN A 170 13.48 -16.76 -16.61
N LEU A 171 13.08 -17.74 -17.43
CA LEU A 171 12.96 -19.14 -16.99
C LEU A 171 14.30 -19.74 -16.55
N GLN A 172 15.41 -19.35 -17.17
CA GLN A 172 16.76 -19.76 -16.73
C GLN A 172 17.15 -19.12 -15.39
N SER A 173 16.85 -17.83 -15.20
CA SER A 173 17.09 -17.14 -13.93
C SER A 173 16.29 -17.77 -12.79
N GLU A 174 15.02 -18.11 -13.04
CA GLU A 174 14.18 -18.82 -12.08
C GLU A 174 14.73 -20.22 -11.78
N GLN A 175 15.18 -20.97 -12.80
CA GLN A 175 15.83 -22.27 -12.61
C GLN A 175 17.07 -22.18 -11.73
N LEU A 176 17.94 -21.20 -11.97
CA LEU A 176 19.17 -20.97 -11.19
C LEU A 176 18.83 -20.60 -9.75
N ALA A 177 17.88 -19.69 -9.54
CA ALA A 177 17.44 -19.30 -8.20
C ALA A 177 16.90 -20.52 -7.42
N VAL A 178 16.10 -21.37 -8.07
CA VAL A 178 15.58 -22.60 -7.44
C VAL A 178 16.69 -23.60 -7.15
N GLN A 179 17.66 -23.78 -8.06
CA GLN A 179 18.84 -24.62 -7.81
C GLN A 179 19.67 -24.14 -6.61
N GLU A 180 19.93 -22.83 -6.51
CA GLU A 180 20.62 -22.27 -5.35
C GLU A 180 19.82 -22.47 -4.06
N THR A 181 18.49 -22.28 -4.09
CA THR A 181 17.66 -22.55 -2.91
C THR A 181 17.66 -24.04 -2.54
N SER A 182 17.67 -24.94 -3.52
CA SER A 182 17.78 -26.38 -3.31
C SER A 182 19.10 -26.73 -2.63
N GLN A 183 20.23 -26.20 -3.10
CA GLN A 183 21.54 -26.41 -2.47
C GLN A 183 21.59 -25.84 -1.06
N LYS A 184 21.01 -24.65 -0.83
CA LYS A 184 20.90 -24.06 0.51
C LYS A 184 20.05 -24.92 1.45
N VAL A 185 18.97 -25.51 0.94
CA VAL A 185 18.13 -26.46 1.70
C VAL A 185 18.92 -27.72 2.02
N GLU A 186 19.61 -28.34 1.04
CA GLU A 186 20.43 -29.53 1.28
C GLU A 186 21.52 -29.29 2.33
N ALA A 187 22.28 -28.19 2.21
CA ALA A 187 23.27 -27.81 3.21
C ALA A 187 22.64 -27.56 4.60
N LYS A 188 21.42 -27.01 4.65
CA LYS A 188 20.68 -26.81 5.91
C LYS A 188 20.21 -28.14 6.49
N LEU A 189 19.77 -29.09 5.66
CA LEU A 189 19.37 -30.44 6.08
C LEU A 189 20.55 -31.18 6.70
N GLU A 190 21.71 -31.18 6.04
CA GLU A 190 22.94 -31.80 6.55
C GLU A 190 23.34 -31.20 7.90
N ARG A 191 23.44 -29.86 7.98
CA ARG A 191 23.77 -29.16 9.23
C ARG A 191 22.79 -29.47 10.36
N LEU A 192 21.49 -29.56 10.07
CA LEU A 192 20.48 -29.86 11.08
C LEU A 192 20.52 -31.33 11.50
N ASN A 193 20.77 -32.24 10.57
CA ASN A 193 20.92 -33.67 10.85
C ASN A 193 22.13 -33.94 11.74
N ASP A 194 23.26 -33.30 11.45
CA ASP A 194 24.50 -33.43 12.22
C ASP A 194 24.37 -32.79 13.60
N ARG A 195 23.96 -31.51 13.65
CA ARG A 195 23.90 -30.73 14.89
C ARG A 195 22.90 -31.30 15.90
N LEU A 196 21.77 -31.84 15.43
CA LEU A 196 20.72 -32.38 16.30
C LEU A 196 20.73 -33.92 16.37
N SER A 197 21.68 -34.57 15.68
CA SER A 197 21.83 -36.02 15.58
C SER A 197 20.48 -36.69 15.28
N LEU A 198 19.81 -36.23 14.23
CA LEU A 198 18.46 -36.68 13.88
C LEU A 198 18.45 -38.12 13.36
N ASN A 199 19.61 -38.64 12.94
CA ASN A 199 19.78 -39.95 12.32
C ASN A 199 18.85 -40.15 11.10
N ALA A 200 18.52 -39.04 10.42
CA ALA A 200 17.79 -39.10 9.17
C ALA A 200 18.73 -39.64 8.08
N ASP A 201 18.24 -40.57 7.27
CA ASP A 201 18.98 -41.06 6.11
C ASP A 201 18.97 -39.98 5.03
N ILE A 202 20.10 -39.28 4.88
CA ILE A 202 20.33 -38.25 3.85
C ILE A 202 21.28 -38.80 2.78
N SER A 203 21.10 -40.07 2.40
CA SER A 203 21.85 -40.64 1.29
C SER A 203 21.67 -39.82 0.01
N SER A 204 22.75 -39.66 -0.76
CA SER A 204 22.76 -38.91 -2.02
C SER A 204 21.82 -39.48 -3.09
N SER A 205 21.38 -40.73 -2.92
CA SER A 205 20.41 -41.42 -3.77
C SER A 205 18.94 -41.07 -3.49
N CYS A 206 18.61 -40.47 -2.35
CA CYS A 206 17.22 -40.08 -2.02
C CYS A 206 16.82 -38.76 -2.70
N SER A 207 15.53 -38.63 -3.05
CA SER A 207 15.02 -37.36 -3.58
C SER A 207 15.06 -36.27 -2.51
N LEU A 208 15.18 -35.00 -2.91
CA LEU A 208 15.14 -33.86 -1.98
C LEU A 208 13.89 -33.88 -1.09
N LYS A 209 12.75 -34.32 -1.64
CA LYS A 209 11.49 -34.44 -0.90
C LYS A 209 11.59 -35.44 0.25
N ASP A 210 12.21 -36.58 -0.01
CA ASP A 210 12.36 -37.64 1.00
C ASP A 210 13.35 -37.20 2.09
N LYS A 211 14.45 -36.54 1.70
CA LYS A 211 15.43 -35.94 2.63
C LYS A 211 14.77 -34.91 3.56
N VAL A 212 14.00 -33.96 3.01
CA VAL A 212 13.30 -32.92 3.79
C VAL A 212 12.28 -33.56 4.72
N THR A 213 11.50 -34.54 4.25
CA THR A 213 10.47 -35.21 5.05
C THR A 213 11.09 -35.97 6.23
N SER A 214 12.21 -36.67 5.99
CA SER A 214 12.96 -37.41 7.02
C SER A 214 13.52 -36.47 8.10
N VAL A 215 14.16 -35.38 7.71
CA VAL A 215 14.69 -34.37 8.65
C VAL A 215 13.57 -33.65 9.40
N LEU A 216 12.45 -33.30 8.75
CA LEU A 216 11.30 -32.71 9.43
C LEU A 216 10.69 -33.67 10.46
N ALA A 217 10.61 -34.97 10.16
CA ALA A 217 10.16 -35.97 11.11
C ALA A 217 11.13 -36.10 12.30
N GLY A 218 12.43 -36.05 12.05
CA GLY A 218 13.46 -36.02 13.10
C GLY A 218 13.37 -34.77 13.98
N LEU A 219 13.20 -33.59 13.38
CA LEU A 219 13.02 -32.32 14.08
C LEU A 219 11.75 -32.33 14.94
N GLU A 220 10.63 -32.85 14.40
CA GLU A 220 9.38 -32.97 15.14
C GLU A 220 9.54 -33.93 16.33
N LYS A 221 10.27 -35.04 16.16
CA LYS A 221 10.60 -35.96 17.25
C LYS A 221 11.43 -35.26 18.33
N LYS A 222 12.51 -34.54 17.94
CA LYS A 222 13.33 -33.77 18.88
C LYS A 222 12.54 -32.66 19.56
N LYS A 223 11.65 -31.98 18.86
CA LYS A 223 10.77 -30.96 19.45
C LYS A 223 9.85 -31.57 20.50
N LYS A 224 9.26 -32.73 20.22
CA LYS A 224 8.45 -33.50 21.19
C LYS A 224 9.29 -33.99 22.37
N GLU A 225 10.53 -34.43 22.15
CA GLU A 225 11.46 -34.80 23.23
C GLU A 225 11.72 -33.59 24.15
N ALA A 226 12.02 -32.40 23.62
CA ALA A 226 12.19 -31.19 24.43
C ALA A 226 10.90 -30.74 25.12
N GLN A 227 9.73 -30.88 24.47
CA GLN A 227 8.44 -30.59 25.11
C GLN A 227 8.17 -31.52 26.30
N ARG A 228 8.50 -32.82 26.18
CA ARG A 228 8.43 -33.76 27.30
C ARG A 228 9.39 -33.37 28.41
N SER A 229 10.66 -33.12 28.08
CA SER A 229 11.64 -32.66 29.08
C SER A 229 11.24 -31.35 29.76
N PHE A 230 10.56 -30.45 29.06
CA PHE A 230 10.00 -29.23 29.65
C PHE A 230 8.88 -29.55 30.64
N GLU A 231 7.93 -30.42 30.29
CA GLU A 231 6.83 -30.78 31.19
C GLU A 231 7.34 -31.60 32.40
N ASP A 232 8.29 -32.51 32.18
CA ASP A 232 8.93 -33.30 33.24
C ASP A 232 9.69 -32.36 34.21
N ALA A 233 10.50 -31.43 33.69
CA ALA A 233 11.23 -30.46 34.51
C ALA A 233 10.29 -29.49 35.24
N LYS A 234 9.17 -29.10 34.61
CA LYS A 234 8.15 -28.27 35.23
C LYS A 234 7.48 -29.00 36.39
N GLN A 235 7.09 -30.26 36.19
CA GLN A 235 6.51 -31.09 37.25
C GLN A 235 7.50 -31.30 38.41
N GLU A 236 8.76 -31.65 38.11
CA GLU A 236 9.81 -31.80 39.12
C GLU A 236 10.03 -30.49 39.91
N ASN A 237 10.02 -29.34 39.23
CA ASN A 237 10.14 -28.03 39.87
C ASN A 237 8.93 -27.69 40.75
N GLU A 238 7.70 -27.97 40.31
CA GLU A 238 6.49 -27.77 41.11
C GLU A 238 6.51 -28.63 42.37
N ASP A 239 6.94 -29.89 42.26
CA ASP A 239 7.02 -30.81 43.40
C ASP A 239 8.14 -30.40 44.37
N ARG A 240 9.28 -29.93 43.85
CA ARG A 240 10.37 -29.37 44.64
C ARG A 240 9.97 -28.07 45.35
N GLU A 241 9.22 -27.19 44.69
CA GLU A 241 8.71 -25.96 45.30
C GLU A 241 7.72 -26.28 46.42
N LYS A 242 6.80 -27.23 46.19
CA LYS A 242 5.86 -27.70 47.23
C LYS A 242 6.59 -28.28 48.43
N ALA A 243 7.63 -29.09 48.22
CA ALA A 243 8.44 -29.64 49.31
C ALA A 243 9.12 -28.53 50.14
N LEU A 244 9.79 -27.58 49.47
CA LEU A 244 10.44 -26.45 50.15
C LEU A 244 9.43 -25.50 50.83
N GLN A 245 8.22 -25.36 50.28
CA GLN A 245 7.14 -24.63 50.94
C GLN A 245 6.66 -25.35 52.20
N GLY A 246 6.56 -26.68 52.17
CA GLY A 246 6.27 -27.49 53.34
C GLY A 246 7.30 -27.32 54.46
N ASP A 247 8.59 -27.24 54.11
CA ASP A 247 9.66 -26.95 55.07
C ASP A 247 9.50 -25.54 55.69
N VAL A 248 9.18 -24.52 54.89
CA VAL A 248 8.92 -23.16 55.37
C VAL A 248 7.74 -23.14 56.34
N ASP A 249 6.64 -23.83 56.01
CA ASP A 249 5.43 -23.86 56.83
C ASP A 249 5.66 -24.64 58.14
N SER A 250 6.40 -25.74 58.11
CA SER A 250 6.82 -26.50 59.30
C SER A 250 7.64 -25.64 60.27
N VAL A 251 8.65 -24.92 59.77
CA VAL A 251 9.47 -24.03 60.61
C VAL A 251 8.64 -22.85 61.14
N ARG A 252 7.72 -22.31 60.33
CA ARG A 252 6.80 -21.24 60.77
C ARG A 252 5.87 -21.72 61.88
N GLU A 253 5.36 -22.94 61.80
CA GLU A 253 4.53 -23.54 62.85
C GLU A 253 5.33 -23.75 64.15
N GLN A 254 6.55 -24.26 64.07
CA GLN A 254 7.44 -24.42 65.24
C GLN A 254 7.75 -23.08 65.90
N LYS A 255 8.05 -22.06 65.09
CA LYS A 255 8.25 -20.68 65.56
C LYS A 255 7.01 -20.17 66.30
N SER A 256 5.83 -20.32 65.72
CA SER A 256 4.57 -19.88 66.34
C SER A 256 4.28 -20.60 67.67
N LYS A 257 4.52 -21.92 67.74
CA LYS A 257 4.41 -22.70 68.99
C LYS A 257 5.39 -22.19 70.06
N CYS A 258 6.60 -21.82 69.67
CA CYS A 258 7.60 -21.25 70.58
C CYS A 258 7.16 -19.86 71.10
N GLU A 259 6.63 -19.00 70.22
CA GLU A 259 6.08 -17.68 70.60
C GLU A 259 4.93 -17.81 71.61
N GLN A 260 3.98 -18.71 71.36
CA GLN A 260 2.87 -18.97 72.29
C GLN A 260 3.34 -19.46 73.66
N LYS A 261 4.35 -20.34 73.70
CA LYS A 261 4.97 -20.80 74.97
C LYS A 261 5.63 -19.65 75.72
N ILE A 262 6.36 -18.77 75.02
CA ILE A 262 6.98 -17.58 75.61
C ILE A 262 5.93 -16.69 76.27
N ASP A 263 4.82 -16.42 75.57
CA ASP A 263 3.75 -15.58 76.10
C ASP A 263 3.03 -16.23 77.29
N SER A 264 2.82 -17.54 77.27
CA SER A 264 2.27 -18.28 78.41
C SER A 264 3.18 -18.21 79.64
N VAL A 265 4.49 -18.45 79.47
CA VAL A 265 5.47 -18.39 80.58
C VAL A 265 5.57 -16.96 81.13
N ARG A 266 5.51 -15.93 80.28
CA ARG A 266 5.46 -14.53 80.73
C ARG A 266 4.25 -14.25 81.61
N LYS A 267 3.05 -14.69 81.19
CA LYS A 267 1.82 -14.51 81.98
C LYS A 267 1.94 -15.16 83.37
N SER A 268 2.47 -16.40 83.44
CA SER A 268 2.67 -17.08 84.73
C SER A 268 3.72 -16.38 85.61
N ILE A 269 4.78 -15.80 85.03
CA ILE A 269 5.76 -15.00 85.80
C ILE A 269 5.09 -13.75 86.40
N ASP A 270 4.24 -13.06 85.62
CA ASP A 270 3.51 -11.88 86.07
C ASP A 270 2.47 -12.20 87.15
N GLU A 271 1.72 -13.30 87.00
CA GLU A 271 0.75 -13.80 87.99
C GLU A 271 1.45 -14.16 89.31
N ASN A 272 2.54 -14.93 89.26
CA ASN A 272 3.36 -15.24 90.43
C ASN A 272 3.92 -13.96 91.07
N GLY A 273 4.31 -12.96 90.26
CA GLY A 273 4.76 -11.66 90.74
C GLY A 273 3.69 -10.90 91.54
N LYS A 274 2.45 -10.85 91.03
CA LYS A 274 1.31 -10.23 91.73
C LYS A 274 0.98 -10.94 93.03
N GLU A 275 1.01 -12.27 93.03
CA GLU A 275 0.74 -13.09 94.21
C GLU A 275 1.83 -12.90 95.29
N ILE A 276 3.11 -12.89 94.90
CA ILE A 276 4.23 -12.55 95.79
C ILE A 276 4.04 -11.15 96.40
N MET A 277 3.57 -10.16 95.64
CA MET A 277 3.28 -8.82 96.17
C MET A 277 2.13 -8.83 97.19
N ARG A 278 1.07 -9.60 96.95
CA ARG A 278 -0.05 -9.78 97.89
C ARG A 278 0.42 -10.39 99.20
N ILE A 279 1.13 -11.52 99.14
CA ILE A 279 1.68 -12.20 100.32
C ILE A 279 2.67 -11.30 101.08
N ARG A 280 3.49 -10.51 100.37
CA ARG A 280 4.39 -9.52 101.02
C ARG A 280 3.63 -8.46 101.81
N LYS A 281 2.47 -8.02 101.34
CA LYS A 281 1.61 -7.06 102.05
C LYS A 281 1.02 -7.70 103.31
N GLU A 282 0.49 -8.92 103.20
CA GLU A 282 -0.06 -9.67 104.34
C GLU A 282 1.00 -9.96 105.41
N LEU A 283 2.23 -10.30 105.01
CA LEU A 283 3.37 -10.47 105.92
C LEU A 283 3.80 -9.15 106.60
N LEU A 284 3.61 -7.99 105.96
CA LEU A 284 3.90 -6.70 106.57
C LEU A 284 2.89 -6.37 107.68
N ASP A 285 1.61 -6.63 107.41
CA ASP A 285 0.53 -6.45 108.39
C ASP A 285 0.73 -7.40 109.58
N ALA A 286 1.19 -8.64 109.35
CA ALA A 286 1.43 -9.63 110.40
C ALA A 286 2.46 -9.20 111.47
N LYS A 287 3.47 -8.42 111.10
CA LYS A 287 4.50 -7.93 112.04
C LYS A 287 3.92 -7.04 113.15
N THR A 288 2.79 -6.37 112.88
CA THR A 288 2.11 -5.50 113.86
C THR A 288 1.35 -6.28 114.94
N TYR A 289 1.08 -7.58 114.73
CA TYR A 289 0.42 -8.43 115.74
C TYR A 289 1.31 -8.67 116.97
N SER A 290 2.64 -8.64 116.81
CA SER A 290 3.58 -8.88 117.92
C SER A 290 3.54 -7.80 119.01
N SER A 291 3.27 -6.54 118.64
CA SER A 291 3.10 -5.44 119.60
C SER A 291 1.74 -5.53 120.29
N GLN A 292 0.68 -5.87 119.55
CA GLN A 292 -0.69 -6.02 120.10
C GLN A 292 -0.80 -7.17 121.10
N VAL A 293 -0.12 -8.30 120.86
CA VAL A 293 -0.06 -9.42 121.81
C VAL A 293 0.66 -9.02 123.11
N ARG A 294 1.65 -8.11 123.04
CA ARG A 294 2.35 -7.61 124.23
C ARG A 294 1.45 -6.73 125.10
N GLU A 295 0.65 -5.88 124.46
CA GLU A 295 -0.37 -5.04 125.12
C GLU A 295 -1.44 -5.90 125.82
N LEU A 296 -2.00 -6.89 125.12
CA LEU A 296 -2.98 -7.82 125.69
C LEU A 296 -2.44 -8.62 126.89
N ASN A 297 -1.15 -9.01 126.88
CA ASN A 297 -0.55 -9.68 128.04
C ASN A 297 -0.47 -8.76 129.28
N SER A 298 -0.26 -7.46 129.09
CA SER A 298 -0.22 -6.49 130.18
C SER A 298 -1.61 -6.27 130.80
N GLU A 299 -2.66 -6.29 129.98
CA GLU A 299 -4.06 -6.20 130.45
C GLU A 299 -4.50 -7.45 131.22
N ILE A 300 -4.12 -8.64 130.74
CA ILE A 300 -4.38 -9.91 131.44
C ILE A 300 -3.76 -9.93 132.85
N GLN A 301 -2.56 -9.37 133.02
CA GLN A 301 -1.91 -9.23 134.34
C GLN A 301 -2.73 -8.30 135.27
N ARG A 302 -3.16 -7.13 134.77
CA ARG A 302 -3.99 -6.19 135.53
C ARG A 302 -5.32 -6.80 136.00
N PHE A 303 -6.00 -7.55 135.14
CA PHE A 303 -7.26 -8.20 135.52
C PHE A 303 -7.06 -9.29 136.58
N LYS A 304 -5.94 -10.03 136.56
CA LYS A 304 -5.60 -11.02 137.60
C LYS A 304 -5.34 -10.36 138.97
N GLU A 305 -4.63 -9.24 139.00
CA GLU A 305 -4.39 -8.48 140.24
C GLU A 305 -5.69 -7.95 140.85
N GLN A 306 -6.63 -7.46 140.03
CA GLN A 306 -7.94 -6.97 140.50
C GLN A 306 -8.82 -8.08 141.09
N ILE A 307 -8.78 -9.29 140.52
CA ILE A 307 -9.49 -10.46 141.05
C ILE A 307 -8.92 -10.86 142.42
N SER A 308 -7.58 -10.83 142.59
CA SER A 308 -6.93 -11.15 143.86
C SER A 308 -7.31 -10.19 145.00
N ILE A 309 -7.50 -8.89 144.70
CA ILE A 309 -7.94 -7.88 145.68
C ILE A 309 -9.38 -8.14 146.16
N LEU A 310 -10.26 -8.63 145.29
CA LEU A 310 -11.65 -8.92 145.63
C LEU A 310 -11.82 -10.20 146.47
N GLU A 311 -10.92 -11.17 146.35
CA GLU A 311 -10.91 -12.39 147.17
C GLU A 311 -10.62 -12.13 148.66
N GLY A 312 -10.02 -10.99 149.01
CA GLY A 312 -9.74 -10.60 150.40
C GLY A 312 -10.95 -10.14 151.22
N LYS A 313 -12.12 -9.85 150.60
CA LYS A 313 -13.31 -9.31 151.28
C LYS A 313 -14.40 -10.34 151.62
N ASN A 314 -14.45 -11.47 150.92
CA ASN A 314 -15.32 -12.63 151.18
C ASN A 314 -14.79 -13.82 150.35
N THR A 315 -14.75 -15.03 150.91
CA THR A 315 -14.29 -16.22 150.16
C THR A 315 -15.41 -16.78 149.27
N ARG A 316 -15.03 -17.25 148.08
CA ARG A 316 -15.92 -17.82 147.05
C ARG A 316 -16.80 -18.97 147.56
N GLU A 317 -16.34 -19.69 148.59
CA GLU A 317 -17.05 -20.81 149.22
C GLU A 317 -18.14 -20.34 150.20
N SER A 318 -17.89 -19.29 150.99
CA SER A 318 -18.89 -18.75 151.93
C SER A 318 -20.06 -18.01 151.24
N LEU A 319 -19.84 -17.48 150.03
CA LEU A 319 -20.88 -16.93 149.18
C LEU A 319 -21.73 -18.03 148.51
N LYS A 320 -21.14 -19.20 148.20
CA LYS A 320 -21.85 -20.34 147.62
C LYS A 320 -22.78 -21.02 148.61
N GLU A 321 -22.34 -21.29 149.84
CA GLU A 321 -23.20 -21.95 150.86
C GLU A 321 -24.46 -21.13 151.20
N LYS A 322 -24.37 -19.79 151.20
CA LYS A 322 -25.51 -18.90 151.43
C LYS A 322 -26.43 -18.79 150.21
N ILE A 323 -25.89 -18.94 148.99
CA ILE A 323 -26.69 -18.97 147.76
C ILE A 323 -27.40 -20.32 147.62
N ASP A 324 -26.77 -21.44 147.95
CA ASP A 324 -27.35 -22.79 147.80
C ASP A 324 -28.57 -23.00 148.71
N ALA A 325 -28.57 -22.42 149.92
CA ALA A 325 -29.71 -22.48 150.83
C ALA A 325 -30.94 -21.69 150.31
N ASP A 326 -30.73 -20.50 149.74
CA ASP A 326 -31.81 -19.69 149.12
C ASP A 326 -32.22 -20.23 147.73
N GLN A 327 -31.33 -20.96 147.05
CA GLN A 327 -31.55 -21.55 145.72
C GLN A 327 -32.39 -22.85 145.78
N GLN A 328 -32.22 -23.70 146.80
CA GLN A 328 -33.07 -24.89 146.98
C GLN A 328 -34.55 -24.55 147.15
N LEU A 329 -34.86 -23.45 147.83
CA LEU A 329 -36.24 -22.96 147.98
C LEU A 329 -36.82 -22.42 146.66
N LYS A 330 -35.97 -21.98 145.74
CA LYS A 330 -36.33 -21.44 144.42
C LYS A 330 -36.47 -22.53 143.35
N ASP A 331 -35.67 -23.59 143.41
CA ASP A 331 -35.66 -24.66 142.41
C ASP A 331 -36.97 -25.50 142.44
N GLU A 332 -37.60 -25.66 143.61
CA GLU A 332 -38.94 -26.28 143.72
C GLU A 332 -40.04 -25.47 143.02
N ILE A 333 -39.94 -24.13 143.03
CA ILE A 333 -40.86 -23.23 142.33
C ILE A 333 -40.58 -23.24 140.81
N THR A 334 -39.31 -23.39 140.42
CA THR A 334 -38.85 -23.31 139.02
C THR A 334 -39.11 -24.60 138.24
N SER A 335 -39.00 -25.78 138.87
CA SER A 335 -39.29 -27.09 138.25
C SER A 335 -40.73 -27.22 137.70
N LYS A 336 -41.68 -26.48 138.28
CA LYS A 336 -43.07 -26.42 137.80
C LYS A 336 -43.24 -25.48 136.59
N LEU A 337 -42.37 -24.47 136.42
CA LEU A 337 -42.38 -23.55 135.28
C LEU A 337 -41.74 -24.16 134.02
N ASP A 338 -40.71 -25.00 134.17
CA ASP A 338 -39.94 -25.54 133.03
C ASP A 338 -40.72 -26.55 132.18
N LYS A 339 -41.68 -27.28 132.76
CA LYS A 339 -42.56 -28.18 132.00
C LYS A 339 -43.48 -27.43 131.04
N LEU A 340 -43.88 -26.19 131.37
CA LEU A 340 -44.72 -25.34 130.52
C LEU A 340 -43.94 -24.65 129.39
N ASN A 341 -42.62 -24.43 129.56
CA ASN A 341 -41.76 -23.82 128.53
C ASN A 341 -41.28 -24.81 127.45
N ALA A 342 -41.26 -26.12 127.73
CA ALA A 342 -40.86 -27.15 126.77
C ALA A 342 -41.79 -27.22 125.54
N ASP A 343 -43.09 -26.97 125.74
CA ASP A 343 -44.09 -26.97 124.68
C ASP A 343 -43.91 -25.79 123.70
N LEU A 344 -43.33 -24.66 124.15
CA LEU A 344 -43.11 -23.44 123.34
C LEU A 344 -41.97 -23.57 122.32
N LEU A 345 -40.93 -24.35 122.62
CA LEU A 345 -39.74 -24.50 121.77
C LEU A 345 -39.99 -25.37 120.52
N SER A 346 -40.98 -26.25 120.56
CA SER A 346 -41.34 -27.12 119.43
C SER A 346 -41.97 -26.34 118.27
N ALA A 347 -42.73 -25.27 118.57
CA ALA A 347 -43.38 -24.40 117.58
C ALA A 347 -42.40 -23.55 116.74
N GLN A 348 -41.23 -23.20 117.29
CA GLN A 348 -40.25 -22.32 116.62
C GLN A 348 -39.43 -23.00 115.51
N ARG A 349 -39.32 -24.33 115.49
CA ARG A 349 -38.56 -25.07 114.46
C ARG A 349 -39.29 -25.15 113.12
N PHE A 350 -40.62 -25.28 113.15
CA PHE A 350 -41.49 -25.31 111.97
C PHE A 350 -41.39 -24.04 111.10
N SER A 351 -41.25 -22.88 111.75
CA SER A 351 -41.15 -21.58 111.06
C SER A 351 -39.91 -21.41 110.19
N LYS A 352 -38.80 -22.13 110.44
CA LYS A 352 -37.55 -21.98 109.67
C LYS A 352 -37.56 -22.76 108.35
N GLU A 353 -38.12 -23.98 108.35
CA GLU A 353 -38.20 -24.79 107.13
C GLU A 353 -39.24 -24.25 106.13
N GLN A 354 -40.28 -23.56 106.61
CA GLN A 354 -41.26 -22.88 105.76
C GLN A 354 -40.65 -21.69 104.99
N ALA A 355 -39.72 -20.94 105.59
CA ALA A 355 -39.06 -19.81 104.95
C ALA A 355 -38.12 -20.22 103.80
N GLU A 356 -37.46 -21.38 103.89
CA GLU A 356 -36.60 -21.89 102.82
C GLU A 356 -37.39 -22.36 101.59
N LEU A 357 -38.60 -22.90 101.78
CA LEU A 357 -39.47 -23.32 100.67
C LEU A 357 -40.04 -22.12 99.89
N GLU A 358 -40.41 -21.04 100.58
CA GLU A 358 -40.88 -19.81 99.92
C GLU A 358 -39.76 -19.15 99.11
N ARG A 359 -38.52 -19.18 99.59
CA ARG A 359 -37.37 -18.67 98.84
C ARG A 359 -37.15 -19.42 97.51
N ILE A 360 -37.24 -20.75 97.50
CA ILE A 360 -37.07 -21.55 96.27
C ILE A 360 -38.21 -21.28 95.27
N LYS A 361 -39.44 -21.07 95.75
CA LYS A 361 -40.58 -20.68 94.89
C LYS A 361 -40.35 -19.29 94.29
N GLN A 362 -39.92 -18.33 95.10
CA GLN A 362 -39.58 -16.98 94.64
C GLN A 362 -38.48 -17.01 93.58
N ASP A 363 -37.40 -17.77 93.79
CA ASP A 363 -36.31 -17.91 92.80
C ASP A 363 -36.79 -18.51 91.47
N ILE A 364 -37.75 -19.46 91.50
CA ILE A 364 -38.37 -20.01 90.27
C ILE A 364 -39.18 -18.93 89.55
N GLU A 365 -39.93 -18.12 90.28
CA GLU A 365 -40.81 -17.08 89.73
C GLU A 365 -40.00 -15.93 89.12
N GLU A 366 -38.91 -15.50 89.79
CA GLU A 366 -37.96 -14.51 89.29
C GLU A 366 -37.24 -14.99 88.01
N LYS A 367 -36.78 -16.24 87.97
CA LYS A 367 -36.13 -16.79 86.76
C LYS A 367 -37.13 -17.03 85.62
N THR A 368 -38.37 -17.41 85.92
CA THR A 368 -39.41 -17.61 84.89
C THR A 368 -39.86 -16.29 84.28
N THR A 369 -39.95 -15.22 85.07
CA THR A 369 -40.25 -13.88 84.57
C THR A 369 -39.09 -13.30 83.76
N ALA A 370 -37.83 -13.51 84.17
CA ALA A 370 -36.66 -13.13 83.38
C ALA A 370 -36.58 -13.87 82.03
N LEU A 371 -36.87 -15.17 82.00
CA LEU A 371 -36.95 -15.97 80.77
C LEU A 371 -38.02 -15.42 79.82
N ALA A 372 -39.22 -15.14 80.34
CA ALA A 372 -40.30 -14.58 79.53
C ALA A 372 -39.96 -13.20 78.96
N ALA A 373 -39.28 -12.34 79.73
CA ALA A 373 -38.84 -11.03 79.27
C ALA A 373 -37.86 -11.12 78.08
N ILE A 374 -36.83 -11.97 78.19
CA ILE A 374 -35.81 -12.15 77.13
C ILE A 374 -36.41 -12.73 75.85
N ILE A 375 -37.34 -13.70 75.97
CA ILE A 375 -38.05 -14.27 74.81
C ILE A 375 -38.93 -13.22 74.14
N THR A 376 -39.59 -12.35 74.92
CA THR A 376 -40.49 -11.32 74.38
C THR A 376 -39.71 -10.22 73.66
N GLU A 377 -38.58 -9.79 74.23
CA GLU A 377 -37.69 -8.77 73.66
C GLU A 377 -37.09 -9.20 72.32
N ASN A 378 -36.81 -10.49 72.16
CA ASN A 378 -36.15 -11.04 70.97
C ASN A 378 -37.08 -11.76 70.00
N LYS A 379 -38.39 -11.72 70.26
CA LYS A 379 -39.42 -12.42 69.48
C LYS A 379 -39.40 -12.06 68.00
N GLU A 380 -39.33 -10.77 67.68
CA GLU A 380 -39.38 -10.28 66.31
C GLU A 380 -38.17 -10.76 65.50
N LYS A 381 -36.98 -10.70 66.09
CA LYS A 381 -35.74 -11.16 65.47
C LYS A 381 -35.74 -12.69 65.23
N PHE A 382 -36.29 -13.47 66.17
CA PHE A 382 -36.46 -14.92 65.98
C PHE A 382 -37.44 -15.23 64.84
N VAL A 383 -38.54 -14.48 64.74
CA VAL A 383 -39.51 -14.65 63.65
C VAL A 383 -38.90 -14.26 62.30
N GLU A 384 -38.13 -13.18 62.24
CA GLU A 384 -37.46 -12.74 61.00
C GLU A 384 -36.43 -13.76 60.49
N LEU A 385 -35.62 -14.35 61.38
CA LEU A 385 -34.58 -15.31 61.02
C LEU A 385 -35.07 -16.76 60.83
N LEU A 386 -35.96 -17.23 61.71
CA LEU A 386 -36.39 -18.63 61.78
C LEU A 386 -37.82 -18.85 61.28
N GLY A 387 -38.60 -17.79 61.05
CA GLY A 387 -40.02 -17.84 60.69
C GLY A 387 -40.98 -18.09 61.87
N SER A 388 -40.48 -18.62 62.99
CA SER A 388 -41.23 -18.87 64.22
C SER A 388 -40.31 -18.92 65.43
N VAL A 389 -40.84 -18.63 66.63
CA VAL A 389 -40.09 -18.76 67.89
C VAL A 389 -39.96 -20.25 68.25
N PRO A 390 -38.73 -20.79 68.43
CA PRO A 390 -38.51 -22.16 68.87
C PRO A 390 -39.15 -22.44 70.25
N THR A 391 -39.48 -23.70 70.54
CA THR A 391 -40.03 -24.12 71.85
C THR A 391 -38.98 -24.68 72.82
N SER A 392 -37.81 -25.07 72.33
CA SER A 392 -36.64 -25.52 73.10
C SER A 392 -35.39 -25.50 72.22
N ASP A 393 -34.20 -25.63 72.80
CA ASP A 393 -32.90 -25.70 72.10
C ASP A 393 -32.63 -24.51 71.16
N TYR A 394 -32.85 -23.30 71.66
CA TYR A 394 -32.79 -22.05 70.89
C TYR A 394 -31.41 -21.86 70.27
N SER A 395 -30.34 -22.19 71.00
CA SER A 395 -28.96 -22.08 70.50
C SER A 395 -28.70 -22.98 69.29
N LYS A 396 -29.28 -24.19 69.25
CA LYS A 396 -29.05 -25.16 68.18
C LYS A 396 -29.72 -24.72 66.88
N HIS A 397 -31.00 -24.35 66.94
CA HIS A 397 -31.74 -23.88 65.77
C HIS A 397 -31.12 -22.61 65.15
N LEU A 398 -30.65 -21.70 66.00
CA LEU A 398 -30.00 -20.49 65.54
C LEU A 398 -28.62 -20.75 64.91
N LYS A 399 -27.81 -21.65 65.49
CA LYS A 399 -26.52 -22.08 64.90
C LYS A 399 -26.69 -22.79 63.56
N GLU A 400 -27.70 -23.66 63.43
CA GLU A 400 -28.02 -24.31 62.16
C GLU A 400 -28.41 -23.27 61.10
N LYS A 401 -29.27 -22.30 61.45
CA LYS A 401 -29.65 -21.23 60.51
C LYS A 401 -28.48 -20.31 60.16
N ALA A 402 -27.65 -19.94 61.12
CA ALA A 402 -26.44 -19.16 60.89
C ALA A 402 -25.50 -19.88 59.91
N SER A 403 -25.26 -21.18 60.09
CA SER A 403 -24.41 -21.97 59.18
C SER A 403 -24.98 -22.07 57.75
N GLN A 404 -26.30 -22.13 57.59
CA GLN A 404 -26.97 -22.07 56.29
C GLN A 404 -26.74 -20.70 55.62
N ILE A 405 -26.92 -19.62 56.37
CA ILE A 405 -26.71 -18.25 55.88
C ILE A 405 -25.22 -18.03 55.52
N GLU A 406 -24.28 -18.55 56.31
CA GLU A 406 -22.83 -18.49 56.00
C GLU A 406 -22.48 -19.22 54.71
N ALA A 407 -23.09 -20.38 54.45
CA ALA A 407 -22.92 -21.11 53.20
C ALA A 407 -23.49 -20.31 52.01
N ASP A 408 -24.65 -19.69 52.16
CA ASP A 408 -25.25 -18.82 51.15
C ASP A 408 -24.40 -17.56 50.89
N VAL A 409 -23.90 -16.90 51.93
CA VAL A 409 -22.97 -15.75 51.83
C VAL A 409 -21.72 -16.16 51.08
N SER A 410 -21.16 -17.33 51.37
CA SER A 410 -19.97 -17.85 50.69
C SER A 410 -20.24 -18.12 49.20
N ARG A 411 -21.40 -18.71 48.88
CA ARG A 411 -21.85 -18.95 47.50
C ARG A 411 -22.09 -17.64 46.74
N LEU A 412 -22.78 -16.68 47.34
CA LEU A 412 -23.04 -15.37 46.73
C LEU A 412 -21.74 -14.58 46.51
N ARG A 413 -20.80 -14.60 47.47
CA ARG A 413 -19.47 -13.99 47.29
C ARG A 413 -18.70 -14.59 46.11
N THR A 414 -18.72 -15.91 45.96
CA THR A 414 -18.07 -16.56 44.80
C THR A 414 -18.77 -16.21 43.49
N MET A 415 -20.10 -16.11 43.47
CA MET A 415 -20.86 -15.66 42.30
C MET A 415 -20.54 -14.20 41.91
N VAL A 416 -20.56 -13.27 42.88
CA VAL A 416 -20.21 -11.85 42.67
C VAL A 416 -18.79 -11.73 42.13
N ASN A 417 -17.82 -12.44 42.73
CA ASN A 417 -16.44 -12.46 42.25
C ASN A 417 -16.32 -13.02 40.82
N ASN A 418 -17.08 -14.06 40.48
CA ASN A 418 -17.11 -14.62 39.13
C ASN A 418 -17.68 -13.63 38.10
N PHE A 419 -18.75 -12.90 38.45
CA PHE A 419 -19.29 -11.85 37.60
C PHE A 419 -18.28 -10.69 37.43
N GLN A 420 -17.61 -10.27 38.50
CA GLN A 420 -16.57 -9.25 38.46
C GLN A 420 -15.38 -9.65 37.58
N ALA A 421 -14.93 -10.92 37.66
CA ALA A 421 -13.88 -11.45 36.81
C ALA A 421 -14.28 -11.47 35.32
N LYS A 422 -15.52 -11.90 35.01
CA LYS A 422 -16.06 -11.86 33.63
C LYS A 422 -16.16 -10.44 33.10
N GLN A 423 -16.64 -9.51 33.92
CA GLN A 423 -16.73 -8.09 33.56
C GLN A 423 -15.34 -7.50 33.27
N SER A 424 -14.35 -7.79 34.10
CA SER A 424 -12.97 -7.34 33.88
C SER A 424 -12.38 -7.88 32.58
N SER A 425 -12.68 -9.15 32.23
CA SER A 425 -12.28 -9.74 30.94
C SER A 425 -12.95 -9.06 29.74
N LEU A 426 -14.26 -8.80 29.83
CA LEU A 426 -15.01 -8.09 28.78
C LEU A 426 -14.55 -6.64 28.63
N GLU A 427 -14.24 -5.95 29.71
CA GLU A 427 -13.68 -4.59 29.70
C GLU A 427 -12.32 -4.55 28.98
N ALA A 428 -11.45 -5.51 29.25
CA ALA A 428 -10.19 -5.64 28.53
C ALA A 428 -10.41 -5.88 27.04
N GLN A 429 -11.34 -6.79 26.67
CA GLN A 429 -11.68 -7.05 25.27
C GLN A 429 -12.29 -5.83 24.58
N LEU A 430 -13.17 -5.09 25.25
CA LEU A 430 -13.76 -3.85 24.75
C LEU A 430 -12.69 -2.78 24.52
N LYS A 431 -11.73 -2.64 25.44
CA LYS A 431 -10.62 -1.70 25.30
C LYS A 431 -9.72 -2.05 24.11
N MET A 432 -9.41 -3.33 23.92
CA MET A 432 -8.66 -3.80 22.75
C MET A 432 -9.40 -3.53 21.44
N LEU A 433 -10.68 -3.91 21.35
CA LEU A 433 -11.48 -3.69 20.15
C LEU A 433 -11.73 -2.20 19.86
N ALA A 434 -11.85 -1.36 20.89
CA ALA A 434 -11.97 0.08 20.74
C ALA A 434 -10.68 0.71 20.19
N GLU A 435 -9.51 0.24 20.64
CA GLU A 435 -8.22 0.68 20.09
C GLU A 435 -8.03 0.20 18.64
N ASP A 436 -8.40 -1.05 18.34
CA ASP A 436 -8.41 -1.58 16.96
C ASP A 436 -9.33 -0.76 16.06
N LEU A 437 -10.54 -0.42 16.53
CA LEU A 437 -11.47 0.44 15.81
C LEU A 437 -10.86 1.82 15.54
N ARG A 438 -10.24 2.44 16.56
CA ARG A 438 -9.58 3.75 16.43
C ARG A 438 -8.44 3.70 15.42
N ASN A 439 -7.64 2.64 15.42
CA ASN A 439 -6.57 2.44 14.46
C ASN A 439 -7.12 2.30 13.03
N LYS A 440 -8.18 1.52 12.84
CA LYS A 440 -8.83 1.32 11.53
C LYS A 440 -9.53 2.58 11.02
N GLU A 441 -10.18 3.35 11.90
CA GLU A 441 -10.74 4.67 11.57
C GLU A 441 -9.63 5.67 11.22
N GLY A 442 -8.49 5.61 11.92
CA GLY A 442 -7.30 6.41 11.60
C GLY A 442 -6.67 6.03 10.25
N GLU A 443 -6.61 4.74 9.91
CA GLU A 443 -6.19 4.25 8.59
C GLU A 443 -7.14 4.72 7.49
N LEU A 444 -8.45 4.62 7.72
CA LEU A 444 -9.48 5.09 6.80
C LEU A 444 -9.32 6.58 6.52
N GLU A 445 -9.14 7.41 7.55
CA GLU A 445 -8.99 8.85 7.40
C GLU A 445 -7.66 9.22 6.72
N LYS A 446 -6.57 8.48 6.96
CA LYS A 446 -5.30 8.65 6.23
C LYS A 446 -5.46 8.36 4.75
N SER A 447 -6.10 7.23 4.38
CA SER A 447 -6.35 6.87 2.98
C SER A 447 -7.27 7.88 2.31
N ARG A 448 -8.34 8.31 3.01
CA ARG A 448 -9.24 9.38 2.54
C ARG A 448 -8.49 10.67 2.25
N LYS A 449 -7.65 11.15 3.18
CA LYS A 449 -6.85 12.38 3.00
C LYS A 449 -5.88 12.28 1.83
N LYS A 450 -5.26 11.11 1.59
CA LYS A 450 -4.38 10.90 0.43
C LYS A 450 -5.15 11.01 -0.89
N ILE A 451 -6.32 10.35 -0.97
CA ILE A 451 -7.17 10.39 -2.17
C ILE A 451 -7.66 11.81 -2.43
N LEU A 452 -8.18 12.47 -1.40
CA LEU A 452 -8.72 13.83 -1.49
C LEU A 452 -7.63 14.86 -1.81
N GLY A 453 -6.40 14.66 -1.30
CA GLY A 453 -5.26 15.53 -1.59
C GLY A 453 -4.77 15.49 -3.05
N VAL A 454 -4.93 14.36 -3.74
CA VAL A 454 -4.52 14.22 -5.16
C VAL A 454 -5.70 14.46 -6.12
N CYS A 455 -6.92 14.12 -5.71
CA CYS A 455 -8.09 14.14 -6.61
C CYS A 455 -9.03 15.32 -6.38
N GLY A 456 -9.00 15.96 -5.21
CA GLY A 456 -9.99 16.98 -4.80
C GLY A 456 -11.39 16.42 -4.52
N SER A 457 -11.63 15.14 -4.81
CA SER A 457 -12.90 14.42 -4.62
C SER A 457 -12.67 13.04 -3.98
N GLU A 458 -13.71 12.46 -3.39
CA GLU A 458 -13.65 11.11 -2.81
C GLU A 458 -13.81 10.00 -3.86
N ASN A 459 -14.34 10.32 -5.05
CA ASN A 459 -14.54 9.37 -6.14
C ASN A 459 -13.33 9.36 -7.07
N LEU A 460 -12.38 8.46 -6.82
CA LEU A 460 -11.14 8.35 -7.59
C LEU A 460 -11.42 7.80 -8.99
N ASP A 461 -12.21 6.73 -9.12
CA ASP A 461 -12.55 6.14 -10.42
C ASP A 461 -13.25 7.15 -11.34
N GLY A 462 -14.20 7.94 -10.81
CA GLY A 462 -14.87 8.99 -11.58
C GLY A 462 -13.91 10.08 -12.07
N SER A 463 -12.99 10.52 -11.22
CA SER A 463 -11.98 11.52 -11.58
C SER A 463 -10.94 11.00 -12.57
N ILE A 464 -10.57 9.72 -12.47
CA ILE A 464 -9.71 9.04 -13.46
C ILE A 464 -10.39 9.01 -14.83
N SER A 465 -11.68 8.65 -14.89
CA SER A 465 -12.44 8.65 -16.15
C SER A 465 -12.51 10.04 -16.78
N GLN A 466 -12.83 11.07 -16.00
CA GLN A 466 -12.86 12.46 -16.48
C GLN A 466 -11.49 12.93 -16.98
N LEU A 467 -10.43 12.64 -16.23
CA LEU A 467 -9.07 13.02 -16.61
C LEU A 467 -8.61 12.32 -17.90
N ASN A 468 -9.01 11.06 -18.10
CA ASN A 468 -8.71 10.32 -19.32
C ASN A 468 -9.46 10.88 -20.55
N GLU A 469 -10.74 11.26 -20.39
CA GLU A 469 -11.49 11.95 -21.44
C GLU A 469 -10.83 13.29 -21.81
N ASP A 470 -10.33 14.01 -20.81
CA ASP A 470 -9.63 15.27 -20.97
C ASP A 470 -8.28 15.14 -21.68
N ILE A 471 -7.52 14.07 -21.40
CA ILE A 471 -6.29 13.73 -22.11
C ILE A 471 -6.60 13.41 -23.57
N GLU A 472 -7.63 12.61 -23.84
CA GLU A 472 -8.05 12.28 -25.21
C GLU A 472 -8.54 13.49 -25.99
N LYS A 473 -9.26 14.43 -25.36
CA LYS A 473 -9.61 15.72 -25.98
C LYS A 473 -8.36 16.52 -26.34
N ALA A 474 -7.42 16.69 -25.40
CA ALA A 474 -6.19 17.43 -25.65
C ALA A 474 -5.31 16.78 -26.74
N ARG A 475 -5.26 15.44 -26.79
CA ARG A 475 -4.59 14.68 -27.87
C ARG A 475 -5.23 14.90 -29.23
N LYS A 476 -6.57 14.88 -29.30
CA LYS A 476 -7.31 15.19 -30.53
C LYS A 476 -7.00 16.60 -31.02
N GLU A 477 -7.09 17.60 -30.15
CA GLU A 477 -6.78 19.00 -30.48
C GLU A 477 -5.32 19.17 -30.95
N THR A 478 -4.36 18.49 -30.29
CA THR A 478 -2.95 18.46 -30.73
C THR A 478 -2.79 17.80 -32.10
N GLY A 479 -3.51 16.71 -32.34
CA GLY A 479 -3.55 16.01 -33.63
C GLY A 479 -4.15 16.87 -34.75
N GLU A 480 -5.22 17.61 -34.47
CA GLU A 480 -5.85 18.56 -35.39
C GLU A 480 -4.90 19.73 -35.74
N LEU A 481 -4.22 20.29 -34.74
CA LEU A 481 -3.20 21.34 -34.94
C LEU A 481 -2.02 20.83 -35.79
N THR A 482 -1.49 19.65 -35.47
CA THR A 482 -0.37 19.04 -36.20
C THR A 482 -0.76 18.64 -37.62
N GLY A 483 -1.97 18.10 -37.81
CA GLY A 483 -2.53 17.79 -39.12
C GLY A 483 -2.73 19.03 -39.98
N SER A 484 -3.24 20.10 -39.37
CA SER A 484 -3.38 21.41 -40.03
C SER A 484 -2.02 21.99 -40.44
N LEU A 485 -1.00 21.90 -39.58
CA LEU A 485 0.37 22.31 -39.89
C LEU A 485 0.92 21.57 -41.12
N ALA A 486 0.81 20.25 -41.16
CA ALA A 486 1.27 19.45 -42.28
C ALA A 486 0.53 19.76 -43.60
N MET A 487 -0.78 20.01 -43.52
CA MET A 487 -1.62 20.40 -44.65
C MET A 487 -1.20 21.77 -45.21
N TYR A 488 -1.06 22.78 -44.35
CA TYR A 488 -0.62 24.11 -44.75
C TYR A 488 0.82 24.13 -45.27
N GLN A 489 1.75 23.35 -44.70
CA GLN A 489 3.12 23.21 -45.22
C GLN A 489 3.14 22.62 -46.63
N ARG A 490 2.30 21.60 -46.91
CA ARG A 490 2.13 21.06 -48.26
C ARG A 490 1.56 22.10 -49.23
N TYR A 491 0.61 22.92 -48.78
CA TYR A 491 0.06 24.01 -49.58
C TYR A 491 1.09 25.08 -49.91
N ILE A 492 1.92 25.48 -48.95
CA ILE A 492 3.03 26.41 -49.18
C ILE A 492 4.04 25.82 -50.17
N THR A 493 4.38 24.54 -50.04
CA THR A 493 5.31 23.85 -50.95
C THR A 493 4.76 23.80 -52.38
N SER A 494 3.46 23.49 -52.51
CA SER A 494 2.78 23.47 -53.81
C SER A 494 2.69 24.86 -54.45
N LEU A 495 2.38 25.90 -53.66
CA LEU A 495 2.30 27.30 -54.12
C LEU A 495 3.67 27.83 -54.59
N ARG A 496 4.77 27.39 -53.95
CA ARG A 496 6.14 27.73 -54.35
C ARG A 496 6.58 27.00 -55.63
N ALA A 497 6.11 25.78 -55.85
CA ALA A 497 6.44 24.99 -57.04
C ALA A 497 5.64 25.40 -58.28
N LYS A 498 4.33 25.66 -58.14
CA LYS A 498 3.44 26.12 -59.21
C LYS A 498 2.54 27.24 -58.69
N PRO A 499 2.40 28.37 -59.42
CA PRO A 499 1.56 29.49 -59.02
C PRO A 499 0.08 29.19 -59.30
N CYS A 500 -0.47 28.18 -58.62
CA CYS A 500 -1.89 27.82 -58.67
C CYS A 500 -2.41 27.48 -57.27
N CYS A 501 -3.71 27.69 -57.03
CA CYS A 501 -4.32 27.45 -55.73
C CYS A 501 -4.32 25.93 -55.42
N PRO A 502 -3.76 25.47 -54.28
CA PRO A 502 -3.66 24.05 -53.97
C PRO A 502 -5.01 23.38 -53.67
N LEU A 503 -6.07 24.15 -53.42
CA LEU A 503 -7.43 23.64 -53.17
C LEU A 503 -8.26 23.54 -54.46
N CYS A 504 -8.35 24.63 -55.23
CA CYS A 504 -9.23 24.70 -56.40
C CYS A 504 -8.48 24.60 -57.74
N LYS A 505 -7.15 24.48 -57.73
CA LYS A 505 -6.25 24.37 -58.89
C LYS A 505 -6.34 25.52 -59.91
N ARG A 506 -6.96 26.64 -59.57
CA ARG A 506 -6.97 27.85 -60.41
C ARG A 506 -5.59 28.52 -60.41
N ASP A 507 -5.11 28.90 -61.59
CA ASP A 507 -3.84 29.60 -61.73
C ASP A 507 -3.94 31.05 -61.22
N PHE A 508 -2.86 31.54 -60.60
CA PHE A 508 -2.74 32.94 -60.21
C PHE A 508 -2.24 33.76 -61.40
N ALA A 509 -3.00 34.77 -61.82
CA ALA A 509 -2.63 35.68 -62.90
C ALA A 509 -1.33 36.45 -62.61
N GLU A 510 -1.04 36.71 -61.33
CA GLU A 510 0.19 37.37 -60.88
C GLU A 510 0.93 36.52 -59.85
N ARG A 511 2.25 36.33 -60.07
CA ARG A 511 3.13 35.57 -59.16
C ARG A 511 3.22 36.18 -57.76
N ARG A 512 2.99 37.49 -57.64
CA ARG A 512 2.94 38.23 -56.36
C ARG A 512 1.78 37.78 -55.46
N LEU A 513 0.64 37.44 -56.04
CA LEU A 513 -0.53 36.96 -55.28
C LEU A 513 -0.29 35.57 -54.67
N ALA A 514 0.38 34.68 -55.42
CA ALA A 514 0.81 33.38 -54.90
C ALA A 514 1.83 33.51 -53.76
N ALA A 515 2.77 34.45 -53.86
CA ALA A 515 3.76 34.75 -52.81
C ALA A 515 3.11 35.40 -51.57
N SER A 516 2.15 36.32 -51.75
CA SER A 516 1.37 36.91 -50.66
C SER A 516 0.57 35.85 -49.90
N LEU A 517 -0.10 34.95 -50.63
CA LEU A 517 -0.86 33.85 -50.02
C LEU A 517 0.06 32.87 -49.28
N ALA A 518 1.24 32.56 -49.83
CA ALA A 518 2.23 31.75 -49.14
C ALA A 518 2.71 32.42 -47.84
N SER A 519 2.95 33.74 -47.86
CA SER A 519 3.35 34.50 -46.66
C SER A 519 2.23 34.58 -45.61
N ASP A 520 0.98 34.75 -46.04
CA ASP A 520 -0.18 34.71 -45.13
C ASP A 520 -0.38 33.33 -44.49
N LEU A 521 -0.18 32.25 -45.26
CA LEU A 521 -0.20 30.89 -44.73
C LEU A 521 1.00 30.65 -43.78
N GLU A 522 2.19 31.12 -44.12
CA GLU A 522 3.40 31.05 -43.28
C GLU A 522 3.21 31.77 -41.94
N ARG A 523 2.59 32.96 -41.94
CA ARG A 523 2.23 33.70 -40.73
C ARG A 523 1.18 32.96 -39.90
N ARG A 524 0.17 32.34 -40.53
CA ARG A 524 -0.84 31.56 -39.81
C ARG A 524 -0.28 30.26 -39.21
N ILE A 525 0.72 29.64 -39.84
CA ILE A 525 1.32 28.42 -39.30
C ILE A 525 2.46 28.67 -38.31
N SER A 526 2.99 29.89 -38.18
CA SER A 526 4.09 30.16 -37.24
C SER A 526 3.68 30.02 -35.77
N GLU A 527 2.40 30.19 -35.46
CA GLU A 527 1.86 30.10 -34.09
C GLU A 527 1.45 28.66 -33.70
N ILE A 528 1.15 27.80 -34.69
CA ILE A 528 0.66 26.43 -34.47
C ILE A 528 1.68 25.55 -33.71
N PRO A 529 3.00 25.58 -34.00
CA PRO A 529 3.99 24.81 -33.24
C PRO A 529 4.04 25.19 -31.76
N LEU A 530 3.86 26.47 -31.43
CA LEU A 530 3.84 26.94 -30.04
C LEU A 530 2.57 26.46 -29.33
N GLN A 531 1.41 26.54 -30.00
CA GLN A 531 0.14 26.01 -29.47
C GLN A 531 0.18 24.49 -29.28
N ALA A 532 0.74 23.75 -30.26
CA ALA A 532 0.92 22.31 -30.16
C ALA A 532 1.88 21.91 -29.04
N LYS A 533 2.94 22.70 -28.81
CA LYS A 533 3.85 22.50 -27.68
C LYS A 533 3.15 22.74 -26.34
N ASN A 534 2.45 23.86 -26.18
CA ASN A 534 1.67 24.14 -24.97
C ASN A 534 0.66 23.03 -24.68
N MET A 535 0.00 22.50 -25.72
CA MET A 535 -0.95 21.40 -25.57
C MET A 535 -0.28 20.07 -25.22
N SER A 536 0.92 19.82 -25.76
CA SER A 536 1.76 18.70 -25.34
C SER A 536 2.19 18.80 -23.88
N ASP A 537 2.50 20.00 -23.38
CA ASP A 537 2.86 20.22 -21.98
C ASP A 537 1.63 19.96 -21.06
N VAL A 538 0.44 20.43 -21.45
CA VAL A 538 -0.82 20.14 -20.75
C VAL A 538 -1.14 18.63 -20.75
N ILE A 539 -0.91 17.93 -21.86
CA ILE A 539 -1.05 16.47 -21.93
C ILE A 539 -0.08 15.81 -20.92
N SER A 540 1.18 16.24 -20.88
CA SER A 540 2.16 15.70 -19.94
C SER A 540 1.77 15.93 -18.48
N GLU A 541 1.28 17.13 -18.13
CA GLU A 541 0.77 17.44 -16.79
C GLU A 541 -0.42 16.56 -16.41
N LYS A 542 -1.41 16.42 -17.31
CA LYS A 542 -2.58 15.57 -17.09
C LYS A 542 -2.23 14.08 -17.00
N GLU A 543 -1.30 13.59 -17.83
CA GLU A 543 -0.80 12.21 -17.77
C GLU A 543 -0.04 11.93 -16.47
N ASN A 544 0.75 12.89 -15.97
CA ASN A 544 1.40 12.76 -14.68
C ASN A 544 0.39 12.70 -13.53
N LEU A 545 -0.66 13.53 -13.57
CA LEU A 545 -1.75 13.49 -12.61
C LEU A 545 -2.53 12.17 -12.70
N PHE A 546 -2.78 11.66 -13.90
CA PHE A 546 -3.44 10.36 -14.14
C PHE A 546 -2.63 9.21 -13.56
N ASN A 547 -1.32 9.20 -13.77
CA ASN A 547 -0.41 8.23 -13.20
C ASN A 547 -0.36 8.31 -11.66
N ALA A 548 -0.44 9.52 -11.09
CA ALA A 548 -0.54 9.72 -9.64
C ALA A 548 -1.87 9.17 -9.08
N MET A 549 -2.99 9.43 -9.75
CA MET A 549 -4.31 8.89 -9.40
C MET A 549 -4.36 7.37 -9.51
N GLN A 550 -3.78 6.77 -10.56
CA GLN A 550 -3.71 5.31 -10.72
C GLN A 550 -2.99 4.62 -9.56
N ARG A 551 -1.92 5.21 -9.02
CA ARG A 551 -1.19 4.67 -7.86
C ARG A 551 -2.06 4.62 -6.59
N LEU A 552 -3.12 5.42 -6.52
CA LEU A 552 -4.03 5.48 -5.38
C LEU A 552 -5.18 4.45 -5.44
N LYS A 553 -5.34 3.68 -6.52
CA LYS A 553 -6.38 2.61 -6.60
C LYS A 553 -6.26 1.58 -5.48
N GLY A 554 -5.03 1.25 -5.09
CA GLY A 554 -4.77 0.38 -3.95
C GLY A 554 -5.25 0.97 -2.61
N ASP A 555 -5.23 2.30 -2.47
CA ASP A 555 -5.70 2.99 -1.27
C ASP A 555 -7.23 3.18 -1.30
N GLU A 556 -7.84 3.35 -2.48
CA GLU A 556 -9.31 3.39 -2.65
C GLU A 556 -9.97 2.05 -2.31
N THR A 557 -9.42 0.94 -2.82
CA THR A 557 -9.92 -0.41 -2.49
C THR A 557 -9.82 -0.71 -1.00
N LYS A 558 -8.70 -0.33 -0.36
CA LYS A 558 -8.55 -0.41 1.11
C LYS A 558 -9.54 0.49 1.83
N MET A 559 -9.74 1.73 1.39
CA MET A 559 -10.71 2.66 1.97
C MET A 559 -12.13 2.07 1.89
N ALA A 560 -12.51 1.49 0.74
CA ALA A 560 -13.82 0.87 0.55
C ALA A 560 -14.02 -0.33 1.48
N GLN A 561 -13.02 -1.22 1.62
CA GLN A 561 -13.05 -2.35 2.56
C GLN A 561 -13.19 -1.88 4.02
N LEU A 562 -12.38 -0.90 4.42
CA LEU A 562 -12.42 -0.33 5.78
C LEU A 562 -13.78 0.31 6.08
N LYS A 563 -14.34 1.09 5.13
CA LYS A 563 -15.60 1.82 5.30
C LYS A 563 -16.83 0.91 5.29
N THR A 564 -16.86 -0.11 4.43
CA THR A 564 -18.07 -0.92 4.21
C THR A 564 -18.11 -2.18 5.05
N HIS A 565 -16.96 -2.75 5.43
CA HIS A 565 -16.90 -4.04 6.13
C HIS A 565 -16.23 -3.95 7.50
N ASP A 566 -14.97 -3.51 7.58
CA ASP A 566 -14.17 -3.70 8.81
C ASP A 566 -14.61 -2.79 9.96
N VAL A 567 -14.77 -1.48 9.70
CA VAL A 567 -15.22 -0.51 10.73
C VAL A 567 -16.65 -0.84 11.22
N PRO A 568 -17.64 -1.09 10.34
CA PRO A 568 -18.98 -1.50 10.78
C PRO A 568 -18.99 -2.80 11.60
N LYS A 569 -18.21 -3.81 11.19
CA LYS A 569 -18.14 -5.10 11.89
C LYS A 569 -17.55 -4.96 13.29
N LEU A 570 -16.49 -4.16 13.43
CA LEU A 570 -15.90 -3.85 14.74
C LEU A 570 -16.88 -3.06 15.62
N LYS A 571 -17.55 -2.04 15.09
CA LYS A 571 -18.59 -1.29 15.82
C LYS A 571 -19.71 -2.21 16.31
N GLN A 572 -20.21 -3.09 15.45
CA GLN A 572 -21.25 -4.04 15.83
C GLN A 572 -20.78 -5.01 16.93
N LYS A 573 -19.53 -5.47 16.88
CA LYS A 573 -18.96 -6.35 17.91
C LYS A 573 -18.81 -5.63 19.24
N ILE A 574 -18.35 -4.38 19.23
CA ILE A 574 -18.24 -3.53 20.42
C ILE A 574 -19.61 -3.32 21.05
N GLU A 575 -20.64 -2.97 20.26
CA GLU A 575 -21.99 -2.75 20.79
C GLU A 575 -22.59 -4.03 21.40
N LYS A 576 -22.35 -5.19 20.80
CA LYS A 576 -22.75 -6.48 21.39
C LYS A 576 -22.08 -6.73 22.75
N LEU A 577 -20.76 -6.53 22.83
CA LEU A 577 -20.01 -6.75 24.07
C LEU A 577 -20.37 -5.72 25.16
N LYS A 578 -20.67 -4.47 24.79
CA LYS A 578 -21.19 -3.46 25.74
C LYS A 578 -22.56 -3.86 26.29
N ALA A 579 -23.46 -4.36 25.45
CA ALA A 579 -24.76 -4.86 25.90
C ALA A 579 -24.60 -6.05 26.87
N GLU A 580 -23.64 -6.94 26.59
CA GLU A 580 -23.30 -8.07 27.45
C GLU A 580 -22.69 -7.62 28.79
N GLN A 581 -21.82 -6.61 28.77
CA GLN A 581 -21.27 -5.97 29.97
C GLN A 581 -22.38 -5.35 30.83
N ALA A 582 -23.30 -4.59 30.23
CA ALA A 582 -24.42 -3.98 30.96
C ALA A 582 -25.36 -5.03 31.58
N SER A 583 -25.59 -6.14 30.87
CA SER A 583 -26.35 -7.28 31.39
C SER A 583 -25.66 -7.92 32.59
N LEU A 584 -24.35 -8.16 32.51
CA LEU A 584 -23.57 -8.74 33.62
C LEU A 584 -23.50 -7.80 34.82
N GLU A 585 -23.37 -6.49 34.61
CA GLU A 585 -23.40 -5.50 35.68
C GLU A 585 -24.75 -5.47 36.39
N THR A 586 -25.85 -5.57 35.64
CA THR A 586 -27.20 -5.70 36.22
C THR A 586 -27.36 -6.99 37.03
N GLN A 587 -26.79 -8.11 36.55
CA GLN A 587 -26.81 -9.38 37.28
C GLN A 587 -25.95 -9.30 38.56
N ARG A 588 -24.75 -8.74 38.47
CA ARG A 588 -23.85 -8.52 39.62
C ARG A 588 -24.54 -7.69 40.69
N SER A 589 -25.14 -6.55 40.32
CA SER A 589 -25.84 -5.67 41.25
C SER A 589 -26.98 -6.36 41.99
N LYS A 590 -27.74 -7.24 41.31
CA LYS A 590 -28.81 -8.03 41.95
C LYS A 590 -28.26 -9.03 42.96
N GLU A 591 -27.19 -9.73 42.62
CA GLU A 591 -26.55 -10.69 43.54
C GLU A 591 -25.84 -10.00 44.71
N GLU A 592 -25.29 -8.80 44.50
CA GLU A 592 -24.73 -7.93 45.56
C GLU A 592 -25.82 -7.48 46.55
N GLU A 593 -26.99 -7.06 46.06
CA GLU A 593 -28.13 -6.70 46.92
C GLU A 593 -28.61 -7.89 47.76
N ILE A 594 -28.68 -9.09 47.17
CA ILE A 594 -29.01 -10.32 47.89
C ILE A 594 -27.91 -10.65 48.92
N LEU A 595 -26.65 -10.49 48.57
CA LEU A 595 -25.52 -10.71 49.48
C LEU A 595 -25.58 -9.78 50.69
N ASP A 596 -25.86 -8.49 50.49
CA ASP A 596 -25.98 -7.52 51.58
C ASP A 596 -27.13 -7.87 52.53
N SER A 597 -28.28 -8.28 51.99
CA SER A 597 -29.40 -8.81 52.79
C SER A 597 -28.98 -10.04 53.61
N ARG A 598 -28.24 -10.99 53.03
CA ARG A 598 -27.77 -12.18 53.76
C ARG A 598 -26.69 -11.87 54.80
N LEU A 599 -25.85 -10.87 54.56
CA LEU A 599 -24.88 -10.39 55.54
C LEU A 599 -25.57 -9.72 56.74
N PHE A 600 -26.66 -9.00 56.49
CA PHE A 600 -27.52 -8.47 57.55
C PHE A 600 -28.15 -9.58 58.38
N ASP A 601 -28.76 -10.58 57.73
CA ASP A 601 -29.33 -11.76 58.41
C ASP A 601 -28.27 -12.48 59.25
N LEU A 602 -27.06 -12.65 58.73
CA LEU A 602 -25.95 -13.30 59.43
C LEU A 602 -25.50 -12.51 60.67
N ALA A 603 -25.38 -11.18 60.56
CA ALA A 603 -25.05 -10.32 61.69
C ALA A 603 -26.12 -10.40 62.78
N MET A 604 -27.39 -10.41 62.38
CA MET A 604 -28.52 -10.60 63.30
C MET A 604 -28.44 -11.96 64.00
N ALA A 605 -28.25 -13.05 63.26
CA ALA A 605 -28.12 -14.40 63.82
C ALA A 605 -26.96 -14.54 64.81
N ASN A 606 -25.80 -13.94 64.51
CA ASN A 606 -24.65 -13.94 65.41
C ASN A 606 -24.92 -13.13 66.69
N SER A 607 -25.61 -11.99 66.61
CA SER A 607 -25.97 -11.19 67.80
C SER A 607 -26.92 -11.94 68.75
N MET A 608 -27.85 -12.73 68.19
CA MET A 608 -28.81 -13.51 68.95
C MET A 608 -28.25 -14.78 69.58
N THR A 609 -27.04 -15.20 69.19
CA THR A 609 -26.46 -16.47 69.67
C THR A 609 -26.20 -16.45 71.17
N GLY A 610 -25.75 -15.30 71.72
CA GLY A 610 -25.57 -15.13 73.17
C GLY A 610 -26.88 -15.12 73.95
N GLU A 611 -27.93 -14.52 73.39
CA GLU A 611 -29.27 -14.47 73.99
C GLU A 611 -29.92 -15.86 73.98
N ALA A 612 -29.81 -16.61 72.87
CA ALA A 612 -30.29 -17.98 72.76
C ALA A 612 -29.60 -18.93 73.76
N GLU A 613 -28.28 -18.80 73.95
CA GLU A 613 -27.54 -19.56 74.98
C GLU A 613 -27.90 -19.13 76.41
N HIS A 614 -28.39 -17.91 76.61
CA HIS A 614 -28.88 -17.45 77.91
C HIS A 614 -30.28 -18.02 78.21
N ILE A 615 -31.17 -18.05 77.20
CA ILE A 615 -32.49 -18.68 77.28
C ILE A 615 -32.35 -20.17 77.65
N ASP A 616 -31.53 -20.93 76.92
CA ASP A 616 -31.32 -22.37 77.18
C ASP A 616 -30.77 -22.62 78.61
N ARG A 617 -29.90 -21.74 79.13
CA ARG A 617 -29.39 -21.82 80.52
C ARG A 617 -30.46 -21.55 81.57
N LEU A 618 -31.31 -20.54 81.35
CA LEU A 618 -32.42 -20.21 82.26
C LEU A 618 -33.45 -21.35 82.30
N GLU A 619 -33.75 -22.00 81.17
CA GLU A 619 -34.62 -23.18 81.11
C GLU A 619 -34.06 -24.37 81.92
N LEU A 620 -32.76 -24.62 81.84
CA LEU A 620 -32.08 -25.64 82.63
C LEU A 620 -32.11 -25.35 84.14
N ASP A 621 -31.87 -24.09 84.52
CA ASP A 621 -31.89 -23.63 85.91
C ASP A 621 -33.29 -23.74 86.54
N ILE A 622 -34.33 -23.28 85.84
CA ILE A 622 -35.73 -23.41 86.28
C ILE A 622 -36.08 -24.89 86.47
N SER A 623 -35.66 -25.75 85.55
CA SER A 623 -35.88 -27.19 85.63
C SER A 623 -35.13 -27.86 86.80
N ALA A 624 -33.96 -27.34 87.18
CA ALA A 624 -33.22 -27.80 88.36
C ALA A 624 -33.87 -27.34 89.67
N LEU A 625 -34.31 -26.08 89.76
CA LEU A 625 -35.01 -25.53 90.93
C LEU A 625 -36.38 -26.21 91.15
N ARG A 626 -37.13 -26.48 90.08
CA ARG A 626 -38.40 -27.25 90.17
C ARG A 626 -38.19 -28.66 90.71
N ARG A 627 -37.09 -29.33 90.33
CA ARG A 627 -36.71 -30.64 90.90
C ARG A 627 -36.33 -30.55 92.38
N ASN A 628 -35.67 -29.46 92.80
CA ASN A 628 -35.33 -29.21 94.21
C ASN A 628 -36.58 -28.93 95.06
N LEU A 629 -37.54 -28.16 94.55
CA LEU A 629 -38.83 -27.93 95.20
C LEU A 629 -39.62 -29.24 95.40
N ALA A 630 -39.65 -30.09 94.37
CA ALA A 630 -40.34 -31.38 94.42
C ALA A 630 -39.76 -32.35 95.47
N SER A 631 -38.46 -32.27 95.77
CA SER A 631 -37.83 -33.17 96.77
C SER A 631 -38.02 -32.71 98.22
N ARG A 632 -38.26 -31.41 98.47
CA ARG A 632 -38.45 -30.84 99.82
C ARG A 632 -39.93 -30.72 100.25
N SER A 633 -40.87 -30.61 99.30
CA SER A 633 -42.31 -30.48 99.56
C SER A 633 -42.96 -31.56 100.45
N PRO A 634 -42.56 -32.86 100.40
CA PRO A 634 -43.22 -33.91 101.20
C PRO A 634 -42.96 -33.83 102.71
N ARG A 635 -41.89 -33.15 103.16
CA ARG A 635 -41.50 -33.07 104.59
C ARG A 635 -42.36 -32.10 105.42
N VAL A 636 -42.99 -31.11 104.79
CA VAL A 636 -43.69 -30.01 105.50
C VAL A 636 -45.19 -30.27 105.69
N GLN A 637 -45.79 -31.23 104.97
CA GLN A 637 -47.21 -31.58 105.11
C GLN A 637 -47.55 -32.44 106.34
N GLN A 638 -46.55 -32.98 107.07
CA GLN A 638 -46.77 -33.96 108.15
C GLN A 638 -47.00 -33.38 109.57
N LEU A 639 -46.92 -32.07 109.80
CA LEU A 639 -46.81 -31.49 111.16
C LEU A 639 -47.83 -30.37 111.46
N SER A 640 -49.11 -30.58 111.14
CA SER A 640 -50.15 -29.54 111.18
C SER A 640 -51.29 -29.81 112.19
N SER A 641 -50.99 -30.08 113.47
CA SER A 641 -51.96 -29.78 114.54
C SER A 641 -51.34 -29.81 115.93
N MET A 642 -51.31 -28.68 116.67
CA MET A 642 -51.58 -28.64 118.11
C MET A 642 -51.79 -27.21 118.67
N LYS A 643 -52.31 -27.13 119.90
CA LYS A 643 -53.38 -26.23 120.42
C LYS A 643 -52.94 -24.84 120.94
N SER A 644 -53.95 -24.01 121.19
CA SER A 644 -53.93 -22.56 121.48
C SER A 644 -53.14 -22.14 122.74
N VAL A 645 -52.35 -21.08 122.54
CA VAL A 645 -51.31 -20.48 123.40
C VAL A 645 -51.86 -19.75 124.64
N ASP A 646 -53.12 -19.34 124.63
CA ASP A 646 -53.65 -18.40 125.63
C ASP A 646 -54.03 -19.03 126.99
N SER A 647 -54.10 -20.36 127.10
CA SER A 647 -54.33 -21.05 128.38
C SER A 647 -53.04 -21.25 129.20
N ILE A 648 -51.86 -21.19 128.56
CA ILE A 648 -50.55 -21.42 129.19
C ILE A 648 -50.05 -20.15 129.92
N LEU A 649 -50.43 -18.97 129.41
CA LEU A 649 -49.97 -17.67 129.93
C LEU A 649 -50.60 -17.28 131.27
N SER A 650 -51.82 -17.76 131.59
CA SER A 650 -52.51 -17.41 132.85
C SER A 650 -52.01 -18.21 134.07
N GLU A 651 -51.45 -19.40 133.87
CA GLU A 651 -50.93 -20.27 134.93
C GLU A 651 -49.49 -19.89 135.35
N ILE A 652 -48.74 -19.26 134.43
CA ILE A 652 -47.40 -18.71 134.67
C ILE A 652 -47.44 -17.48 135.60
N GLN A 653 -48.49 -16.65 135.53
CA GLN A 653 -48.58 -15.41 136.33
C GLN A 653 -48.72 -15.65 137.84
N GLY A 654 -49.35 -16.77 138.28
CA GLY A 654 -49.55 -17.08 139.70
C GLY A 654 -48.30 -17.62 140.41
N LEU A 655 -47.45 -18.38 139.71
CA LEU A 655 -46.18 -18.89 140.25
C LEU A 655 -45.08 -17.80 140.31
N THR A 656 -45.22 -16.76 139.49
CA THR A 656 -44.24 -15.65 139.39
C THR A 656 -44.26 -14.72 140.61
N SER A 657 -45.37 -14.57 141.34
CA SER A 657 -45.45 -13.68 142.51
C SER A 657 -44.77 -14.24 143.76
N GLN A 658 -44.68 -15.56 143.92
CA GLN A 658 -43.95 -16.19 145.04
C GLN A 658 -42.43 -16.18 144.83
N ALA A 659 -41.95 -16.22 143.58
CA ALA A 659 -40.51 -16.15 143.26
C ALA A 659 -39.89 -14.76 143.58
N LYS A 660 -40.65 -13.67 143.43
CA LYS A 660 -40.15 -12.29 143.63
C LYS A 660 -39.71 -11.95 145.06
N ALA A 661 -40.17 -12.69 146.06
CA ALA A 661 -39.75 -12.51 147.46
C ALA A 661 -38.38 -13.16 147.73
N CYS A 662 -38.12 -14.36 147.19
CA CYS A 662 -36.80 -15.00 147.21
C CYS A 662 -35.75 -14.22 146.39
N ASP A 663 -36.16 -13.58 145.29
CA ASP A 663 -35.25 -12.86 144.40
C ASP A 663 -34.57 -11.64 145.04
N LYS A 664 -35.20 -10.96 146.01
CA LYS A 664 -34.59 -9.78 146.66
C LYS A 664 -33.37 -10.15 147.50
N SER A 665 -33.42 -11.26 148.25
CA SER A 665 -32.29 -11.74 149.05
C SER A 665 -31.18 -12.35 148.19
N LEU A 666 -31.53 -13.09 147.14
CA LEU A 666 -30.56 -13.59 146.14
C LEU A 666 -29.84 -12.46 145.38
N SER A 667 -30.50 -11.33 145.13
CA SER A 667 -29.93 -10.22 144.34
C SER A 667 -28.70 -9.57 144.97
N SER A 668 -28.64 -9.43 146.31
CA SER A 668 -27.49 -8.80 146.97
C SER A 668 -26.25 -9.69 146.98
N PHE A 669 -26.43 -11.02 147.13
CA PHE A 669 -25.34 -11.98 147.04
C PHE A 669 -24.88 -12.20 145.60
N ARG A 670 -25.81 -12.18 144.63
CA ARG A 670 -25.49 -12.26 143.20
C ARG A 670 -24.75 -11.04 142.67
N SER A 671 -25.02 -9.83 143.14
CA SER A 671 -24.28 -8.63 142.73
C SER A 671 -22.77 -8.71 143.06
N GLN A 672 -22.41 -9.31 144.20
CA GLN A 672 -21.00 -9.55 144.55
C GLN A 672 -20.38 -10.69 143.72
N GLN A 673 -21.18 -11.68 143.28
CA GLN A 673 -20.75 -12.73 142.36
C GLN A 673 -20.61 -12.24 140.90
N GLU A 674 -21.46 -11.30 140.46
CA GLU A 674 -21.44 -10.70 139.13
C GLU A 674 -20.18 -9.87 138.88
N GLN A 675 -19.67 -9.16 139.89
CA GLN A 675 -18.38 -8.45 139.80
C GLN A 675 -17.20 -9.41 139.65
N PHE A 676 -17.25 -10.58 140.31
CA PHE A 676 -16.29 -11.67 140.08
C PHE A 676 -16.41 -12.24 138.66
N HIS A 677 -17.63 -12.37 138.14
CA HIS A 677 -17.88 -12.95 136.82
C HIS A 677 -17.53 -11.99 135.67
N SER A 678 -17.78 -10.69 135.81
CA SER A 678 -17.45 -9.68 134.78
C SER A 678 -15.95 -9.52 134.58
N LEU A 679 -15.18 -9.59 135.66
CA LEU A 679 -13.71 -9.59 135.60
C LEU A 679 -13.17 -10.90 135.01
N ASP A 680 -13.79 -12.06 135.30
CA ASP A 680 -13.43 -13.35 134.69
C ASP A 680 -13.76 -13.42 133.19
N MET A 681 -14.90 -12.85 132.76
CA MET A 681 -15.27 -12.76 131.35
C MET A 681 -14.32 -11.85 130.57
N SER A 682 -13.97 -10.69 131.13
CA SER A 682 -12.99 -9.78 130.52
C SER A 682 -11.59 -10.41 130.41
N LEU A 683 -11.20 -11.20 131.43
CA LEU A 683 -9.98 -12.00 131.40
C LEU A 683 -10.00 -13.07 130.31
N LYS A 684 -11.13 -13.78 130.15
CA LYS A 684 -11.30 -14.82 129.11
C LYS A 684 -11.37 -14.24 127.71
N ASP A 685 -11.98 -13.08 127.53
CA ASP A 685 -12.03 -12.38 126.25
C ASP A 685 -10.64 -11.94 125.80
N ALA A 686 -9.86 -11.31 126.70
CA ALA A 686 -8.47 -10.95 126.44
C ALA A 686 -7.58 -12.18 126.14
N GLN A 687 -7.81 -13.31 126.84
CA GLN A 687 -7.13 -14.58 126.56
C GLN A 687 -7.54 -15.18 125.20
N SER A 688 -8.80 -15.07 124.80
CA SER A 688 -9.28 -15.55 123.49
C SER A 688 -8.75 -14.70 122.34
N ALA A 689 -8.67 -13.38 122.52
CA ALA A 689 -8.09 -12.45 121.56
C ALA A 689 -6.59 -12.72 121.35
N LYS A 690 -5.87 -13.00 122.44
CA LYS A 690 -4.48 -13.46 122.41
C LYS A 690 -4.34 -14.77 121.61
N LEU A 691 -5.16 -15.79 121.88
CA LEU A 691 -5.11 -17.07 121.15
C LEU A 691 -5.41 -16.91 119.65
N ARG A 692 -6.35 -16.04 119.28
CA ARG A 692 -6.64 -15.71 117.87
C ARG A 692 -5.46 -15.05 117.17
N LEU A 693 -4.79 -14.09 117.83
CA LEU A 693 -3.59 -13.44 117.29
C LEU A 693 -2.40 -14.41 117.22
N GLU A 694 -2.24 -15.30 118.20
CA GLU A 694 -1.23 -16.37 118.17
C GLU A 694 -1.49 -17.39 117.04
N SER A 695 -2.76 -17.68 116.70
CA SER A 695 -3.12 -18.48 115.52
C SER A 695 -2.71 -17.80 114.22
N LYS A 696 -2.98 -16.50 114.08
CA LYS A 696 -2.57 -15.70 112.91
C LYS A 696 -1.05 -15.58 112.78
N MET A 697 -0.31 -15.57 113.89
CA MET A 697 1.16 -15.64 113.85
C MET A 697 1.69 -17.00 113.34
N LYS A 698 0.96 -18.10 113.57
CA LYS A 698 1.33 -19.40 112.97
C LYS A 698 1.08 -19.43 111.46
N GLU A 699 0.05 -18.72 110.98
CA GLU A 699 -0.21 -18.54 109.54
C GLU A 699 0.90 -17.74 108.83
N GLU A 700 1.60 -16.83 109.52
CA GLU A 700 2.75 -16.07 108.99
C GLU A 700 3.87 -16.99 108.46
N SER A 701 4.17 -18.07 109.19
CA SER A 701 5.19 -19.04 108.77
C SER A 701 4.80 -19.76 107.47
N ILE A 702 3.51 -20.05 107.28
CA ILE A 702 2.98 -20.71 106.08
C ILE A 702 3.04 -19.76 104.89
N LEU A 703 2.65 -18.49 105.08
CA LEU A 703 2.75 -17.45 104.05
C LEU A 703 4.21 -17.20 103.62
N TYR A 704 5.15 -17.26 104.57
CA TYR A 704 6.58 -17.12 104.26
C TYR A 704 7.09 -18.29 103.39
N GLU A 705 6.67 -19.52 103.68
CA GLU A 705 7.01 -20.70 102.90
C GLU A 705 6.37 -20.70 101.50
N GLN A 706 5.14 -20.19 101.38
CA GLN A 706 4.48 -20.00 100.08
C GLN A 706 5.19 -18.95 99.23
N LYS A 707 5.61 -17.83 99.84
CA LYS A 707 6.39 -16.79 99.16
C LYS A 707 7.71 -17.34 98.61
N THR A 708 8.46 -18.10 99.40
CA THR A 708 9.76 -18.64 98.95
C THR A 708 9.59 -19.66 97.82
N LYS A 709 8.54 -20.49 97.86
CA LYS A 709 8.17 -21.40 96.76
C LYS A 709 7.82 -20.64 95.48
N LEU A 710 6.95 -19.62 95.56
CA LEU A 710 6.61 -18.80 94.39
C LEU A 710 7.82 -18.03 93.83
N GLU A 711 8.73 -17.58 94.70
CA GLU A 711 9.99 -16.93 94.29
C GLU A 711 10.96 -17.90 93.61
N SER A 712 11.03 -19.16 94.06
CA SER A 712 11.81 -20.20 93.34
C SER A 712 11.20 -20.55 92.00
N ASP A 713 9.87 -20.70 91.93
CA ASP A 713 9.15 -21.02 90.69
C ASP A 713 9.25 -19.87 89.68
N SER A 714 9.19 -18.61 90.14
CA SER A 714 9.43 -17.45 89.27
C SER A 714 10.86 -17.43 88.70
N LYS A 715 11.87 -17.90 89.45
CA LYS A 715 13.25 -18.02 88.95
C LYS A 715 13.40 -19.13 87.90
N THR A 716 12.79 -20.28 88.11
CA THR A 716 12.84 -21.40 87.14
C THR A 716 12.05 -21.07 85.86
N LEU A 717 10.92 -20.37 85.97
CA LEU A 717 10.17 -19.87 84.81
C LEU A 717 10.96 -18.80 84.04
N LYS A 718 11.75 -17.95 84.72
CA LYS A 718 12.61 -16.97 84.04
C LYS A 718 13.75 -17.64 83.25
N SER A 719 14.37 -18.69 83.78
CA SER A 719 15.41 -19.42 83.04
C SER A 719 14.82 -20.17 81.84
N SER A 720 13.62 -20.76 81.96
CA SER A 720 12.92 -21.40 80.84
C SER A 720 12.48 -20.39 79.76
N LEU A 721 12.14 -19.15 80.15
CA LEU A 721 11.88 -18.06 79.22
C LEU A 721 13.12 -17.73 78.36
N GLU A 722 14.32 -17.72 78.96
CA GLU A 722 15.56 -17.46 78.25
C GLU A 722 15.92 -18.58 77.27
N THR A 723 15.67 -19.85 77.62
CA THR A 723 15.87 -20.97 76.69
C THR A 723 14.90 -20.90 75.52
N LEU A 724 13.61 -20.64 75.77
CA LEU A 724 12.61 -20.47 74.71
C LEU A 724 12.93 -19.29 73.79
N LYS A 725 13.47 -18.18 74.32
CA LYS A 725 13.93 -17.05 73.48
C LYS A 725 15.07 -17.42 72.54
N ARG A 726 16.00 -18.29 72.97
CA ARG A 726 17.09 -18.79 72.12
C ARG A 726 16.54 -19.74 71.03
N GLU A 727 15.61 -20.63 71.40
CA GLU A 727 14.91 -21.50 70.44
C GLU A 727 14.15 -20.69 69.39
N LEU A 728 13.50 -19.59 69.79
CA LEU A 728 12.81 -18.69 68.86
C LEU A 728 13.77 -18.05 67.84
N GLN A 729 14.96 -17.64 68.28
CA GLN A 729 15.99 -17.09 67.38
C GLN A 729 16.51 -18.14 66.40
N GLU A 730 16.69 -19.38 66.86
CA GLU A 730 17.11 -20.50 66.00
C GLU A 730 16.03 -20.81 64.95
N HIS A 731 14.75 -20.91 65.35
CA HIS A 731 13.65 -21.10 64.40
C HIS A 731 13.53 -19.94 63.40
N GLN A 732 13.79 -18.70 63.82
CA GLN A 732 13.83 -17.56 62.91
C GLN A 732 14.96 -17.70 61.88
N HIS A 733 16.15 -18.13 62.30
CA HIS A 733 17.28 -18.35 61.39
C HIS A 733 17.03 -19.50 60.40
N GLN A 734 16.41 -20.58 60.88
CA GLN A 734 15.99 -21.71 60.03
C GLN A 734 14.93 -21.28 59.00
N LEU A 735 13.98 -20.42 59.40
CA LEU A 735 12.97 -19.88 58.50
C LEU A 735 13.61 -19.05 57.38
N ASP A 736 14.55 -18.17 57.71
CA ASP A 736 15.27 -17.36 56.72
C ASP A 736 16.08 -18.23 55.75
N LYS A 737 16.71 -19.32 56.24
CA LYS A 737 17.40 -20.31 55.40
C LYS A 737 16.45 -21.03 54.45
N ALA A 738 15.30 -21.49 54.95
CA ALA A 738 14.29 -22.17 54.14
C ALA A 738 13.70 -21.26 53.05
N ILE A 739 13.39 -19.99 53.39
CA ILE A 739 12.93 -18.99 52.43
C ILE A 739 13.98 -18.72 51.35
N LYS A 740 15.25 -18.57 51.73
CA LYS A 740 16.35 -18.39 50.77
C LYS A 740 16.51 -19.61 49.86
N ALA A 741 16.47 -20.82 50.40
CA ALA A 741 16.54 -22.06 49.62
C ALA A 741 15.39 -22.15 48.60
N LYS A 742 14.16 -21.79 49.00
CA LYS A 742 13.01 -21.69 48.10
C LYS A 742 13.25 -20.67 46.98
N SER A 743 13.67 -19.45 47.32
CA SER A 743 13.91 -18.39 46.33
C SER A 743 14.99 -18.76 45.30
N LYS A 744 16.06 -19.44 45.75
CA LYS A 744 17.11 -19.92 44.86
C LYS A 744 16.62 -21.03 43.95
N ALA A 745 15.88 -22.00 44.49
CA ALA A 745 15.28 -23.07 43.70
C ALA A 745 14.36 -22.50 42.61
N MET A 746 13.48 -21.54 42.94
CA MET A 746 12.61 -20.88 41.94
C MET A 746 13.41 -20.22 40.82
N SER A 747 14.47 -19.47 41.16
CA SER A 747 15.31 -18.80 40.15
C SER A 747 16.07 -19.80 39.26
N ASP A 748 16.62 -20.87 39.84
CA ASP A 748 17.33 -21.91 39.08
C ASP A 748 16.33 -22.63 38.15
N SER A 749 15.13 -22.96 38.64
CA SER A 749 14.05 -23.59 37.90
C SER A 749 13.56 -22.74 36.72
N GLU A 750 13.36 -21.43 36.92
CA GLU A 750 12.95 -20.50 35.86
C GLU A 750 14.00 -20.47 34.73
N SER A 751 15.28 -20.43 35.07
CA SER A 751 16.37 -20.45 34.08
C SER A 751 16.40 -21.73 33.22
N VAL A 752 16.06 -22.88 33.80
CA VAL A 752 16.00 -24.17 33.09
C VAL A 752 14.78 -24.21 32.18
N LEU A 753 13.62 -23.78 32.67
CA LEU A 753 12.39 -23.73 31.88
C LEU A 753 12.51 -22.77 30.70
N ASP A 754 13.16 -21.61 30.87
CA ASP A 754 13.40 -20.66 29.79
C ASP A 754 14.35 -21.20 28.72
N ARG A 755 15.39 -21.93 29.12
CA ARG A 755 16.29 -22.62 28.17
C ARG A 755 15.53 -23.65 27.35
N LEU A 756 14.77 -24.54 28.00
CA LEU A 756 13.97 -25.57 27.33
C LEU A 756 12.89 -24.96 26.42
N ARG A 757 12.21 -23.90 26.86
CA ARG A 757 11.24 -23.15 26.05
C ARG A 757 11.90 -22.54 24.81
N SER A 758 13.08 -21.94 24.98
CA SER A 758 13.86 -21.38 23.87
C SER A 758 14.26 -22.46 22.85
N GLU A 759 14.67 -23.65 23.31
CA GLU A 759 14.96 -24.79 22.43
C GLU A 759 13.73 -25.26 21.65
N ILE A 760 12.56 -25.36 22.29
CA ILE A 760 11.30 -25.73 21.62
C ILE A 760 10.95 -24.71 20.53
N SER A 761 11.11 -23.42 20.84
CA SER A 761 10.84 -22.33 19.89
C SER A 761 11.82 -22.35 18.72
N GLN A 762 13.12 -22.50 18.97
CA GLN A 762 14.14 -22.59 17.93
C GLN A 762 13.88 -23.77 16.98
N ARG A 763 13.57 -24.96 17.51
CA ARG A 763 13.21 -26.14 16.71
C ARG A 763 11.96 -25.89 15.86
N GLY A 764 10.97 -25.18 16.41
CA GLY A 764 9.78 -24.75 15.67
C GLY A 764 10.09 -23.85 14.48
N LEU A 765 10.93 -22.83 14.68
CA LEU A 765 11.36 -21.90 13.62
C LEU A 765 12.17 -22.62 12.53
N GLU A 766 13.08 -23.52 12.91
CA GLU A 766 13.89 -24.29 11.96
C GLU A 766 13.05 -25.17 11.05
N MET A 767 11.99 -25.79 11.60
CA MET A 767 11.02 -26.54 10.81
C MET A 767 10.23 -25.66 9.85
N GLU A 768 9.76 -24.50 10.30
CA GLU A 768 8.95 -23.61 9.49
C GLU A 768 9.76 -23.01 8.33
N ASP A 769 11.00 -22.62 8.58
CA ASP A 769 11.92 -22.15 7.55
C ASP A 769 12.20 -23.24 6.51
N LEU A 770 12.48 -24.47 6.95
CA LEU A 770 12.71 -25.59 6.02
C LEU A 770 11.49 -25.83 5.13
N ARG A 771 10.27 -25.81 5.71
CA ARG A 771 9.03 -25.95 4.94
C ARG A 771 8.86 -24.82 3.93
N LYS A 772 9.02 -23.55 4.35
CA LYS A 772 8.90 -22.39 3.45
C LYS A 772 9.84 -22.47 2.24
N HIS A 773 11.10 -22.86 2.45
CA HIS A 773 12.04 -22.99 1.34
C HIS A 773 11.71 -24.19 0.45
N PHE A 774 11.28 -25.30 1.04
CA PHE A 774 10.91 -26.50 0.29
C PHE A 774 9.62 -26.33 -0.52
N ASP A 775 8.61 -25.66 0.03
CA ASP A 775 7.34 -25.38 -0.65
C ASP A 775 7.56 -24.52 -1.91
N LYS A 776 8.48 -23.53 -1.85
CA LYS A 776 8.88 -22.73 -3.03
C LYS A 776 9.52 -23.59 -4.13
N ILE A 777 10.34 -24.57 -3.74
CA ILE A 777 10.95 -25.51 -4.71
C ILE A 777 9.85 -26.39 -5.33
N GLN A 778 8.91 -26.88 -4.52
CA GLN A 778 7.78 -27.67 -5.03
C GLN A 778 6.86 -26.87 -5.95
N GLU A 779 6.56 -25.62 -5.61
CA GLU A 779 5.73 -24.72 -6.42
C GLU A 779 6.35 -24.50 -7.81
N TYR A 780 7.67 -24.29 -7.88
CA TYR A 780 8.37 -24.19 -9.16
C TYR A 780 8.25 -25.48 -9.99
N HIS A 781 8.41 -26.65 -9.38
CA HIS A 781 8.25 -27.92 -10.11
C HIS A 781 6.79 -28.18 -10.52
N ALA A 782 5.81 -27.75 -9.72
CA ALA A 782 4.39 -27.89 -10.01
C ALA A 782 3.89 -26.91 -11.10
N SER A 783 4.53 -25.73 -11.22
CA SER A 783 4.14 -24.68 -12.18
C SER A 783 4.35 -25.05 -13.65
N GLY A 784 5.07 -26.16 -13.95
CA GLY A 784 5.38 -26.56 -15.32
C GLY A 784 6.52 -25.76 -15.97
N ASN A 785 7.09 -24.77 -15.27
CA ASN A 785 8.22 -23.95 -15.73
C ASN A 785 9.42 -24.78 -16.25
N PRO A 786 9.79 -25.95 -15.65
CA PRO A 786 10.87 -26.78 -16.19
C PRO A 786 10.60 -27.31 -17.61
N GLN A 787 9.36 -27.72 -17.88
CA GLN A 787 8.95 -28.21 -19.21
C GLN A 787 8.90 -27.04 -20.20
N MET A 788 8.32 -25.90 -19.79
CA MET A 788 8.28 -24.69 -20.62
C MET A 788 9.70 -24.22 -21.00
N LEU A 789 10.65 -24.25 -20.07
CA LEU A 789 12.04 -23.91 -20.34
C LEU A 789 12.66 -24.84 -21.40
N GLN A 790 12.41 -26.14 -21.31
CA GLN A 790 12.90 -27.11 -22.28
C GLN A 790 12.27 -26.90 -23.66
N ASP A 791 10.98 -26.60 -23.72
CA ASP A 791 10.26 -26.33 -24.96
C ASP A 791 10.71 -25.04 -25.63
N VAL A 792 10.91 -23.97 -24.85
CA VAL A 792 11.46 -22.70 -25.36
C VAL A 792 12.88 -22.89 -25.90
N LYS A 793 13.73 -23.66 -25.21
CA LYS A 793 15.07 -24.02 -25.73
C LYS A 793 14.99 -24.74 -27.06
N LYS A 794 14.18 -25.81 -27.16
CA LYS A 794 13.99 -26.57 -28.40
C LYS A 794 13.47 -25.68 -29.55
N LYS A 795 12.50 -24.80 -29.27
CA LYS A 795 11.96 -23.86 -30.26
C LYS A 795 13.01 -22.86 -30.73
N LEU A 796 13.80 -22.28 -29.82
CA LEU A 796 14.88 -21.36 -30.18
C LEU A 796 15.96 -22.05 -31.03
N ASP A 797 16.32 -23.30 -30.71
CA ASP A 797 17.29 -24.04 -31.52
C ASP A 797 16.74 -24.37 -32.92
N ALA A 798 15.44 -24.69 -33.03
CA ALA A 798 14.78 -24.86 -34.33
C ALA A 798 14.76 -23.55 -35.15
N LEU A 799 14.44 -22.41 -34.54
CA LEU A 799 14.45 -21.10 -35.19
C LEU A 799 15.87 -20.67 -35.62
N LYS A 800 16.91 -21.04 -34.86
CA LYS A 800 18.30 -20.81 -35.27
C LYS A 800 18.66 -21.60 -36.53
N VAL A 801 18.32 -22.89 -36.56
CA VAL A 801 18.56 -23.74 -37.74
C VAL A 801 17.78 -23.21 -38.96
N LEU A 802 16.52 -22.82 -38.77
CA LEU A 802 15.71 -22.22 -39.83
C LEU A 802 16.31 -20.89 -40.32
N GLY A 803 16.78 -20.05 -39.40
CA GLY A 803 17.43 -18.78 -39.73
C GLY A 803 18.70 -18.97 -40.56
N GLN A 804 19.55 -19.94 -40.21
CA GLN A 804 20.75 -20.28 -41.00
C GLN A 804 20.39 -20.75 -42.41
N LYS A 805 19.35 -21.58 -42.58
CA LYS A 805 18.88 -22.02 -43.89
C LYS A 805 18.40 -20.85 -44.75
N LEU A 806 17.59 -19.96 -44.18
CA LEU A 806 17.07 -18.77 -44.87
C LEU A 806 18.19 -17.78 -45.25
N GLU A 807 19.24 -17.66 -44.43
CA GLU A 807 20.40 -16.81 -44.76
C GLU A 807 21.18 -17.36 -45.96
N ILE A 808 21.44 -18.68 -45.99
CA ILE A 808 22.08 -19.35 -47.14
C ILE A 808 21.24 -19.14 -48.41
N GLU A 809 19.93 -19.39 -48.34
CA GLU A 809 19.02 -19.21 -49.48
C GLU A 809 19.00 -17.75 -49.97
N LYS A 810 19.00 -16.78 -49.05
CA LYS A 810 19.09 -15.35 -49.37
C LYS A 810 20.41 -15.01 -50.07
N GLU A 811 21.55 -15.54 -49.61
CA GLU A 811 22.85 -15.33 -50.23
C GLU A 811 22.89 -15.90 -51.66
N GLU A 812 22.40 -17.13 -51.86
CA GLU A 812 22.30 -17.78 -53.16
C GLU A 812 21.42 -16.97 -54.13
N LYS A 813 20.24 -16.56 -53.68
CA LYS A 813 19.29 -15.74 -54.47
C LYS A 813 19.86 -14.36 -54.79
N THR A 814 20.52 -13.71 -53.81
CA THR A 814 21.19 -12.41 -54.03
C THR A 814 22.32 -12.55 -55.06
N ALA A 815 23.11 -13.62 -55.01
CA ALA A 815 24.16 -13.89 -55.97
C ALA A 815 23.60 -14.17 -57.38
N LEU A 816 22.46 -14.85 -57.47
CA LEU A 816 21.78 -15.09 -58.74
C LEU A 816 21.21 -13.79 -59.35
N VAL A 817 20.52 -12.97 -58.56
CA VAL A 817 20.03 -11.64 -58.97
C VAL A 817 21.18 -10.77 -59.49
N ARG A 818 22.31 -10.70 -58.77
CA ARG A 818 23.49 -9.94 -59.23
C ARG A 818 24.06 -10.47 -60.54
N ARG A 819 24.11 -11.80 -60.72
CA ARG A 819 24.58 -12.42 -61.98
C ARG A 819 23.66 -12.05 -63.16
N LEU A 820 22.35 -12.12 -62.97
CA LEU A 820 21.36 -11.75 -63.98
C LEU A 820 21.42 -10.25 -64.30
N GLU A 821 21.57 -9.37 -63.32
CA GLU A 821 21.75 -7.92 -63.54
C GLU A 821 23.03 -7.60 -64.33
N GLN A 822 24.14 -8.25 -64.01
CA GLN A 822 25.38 -8.12 -64.77
C GLN A 822 25.24 -8.67 -66.20
N GLY A 823 24.51 -9.77 -66.36
CA GLY A 823 24.17 -10.36 -67.67
C GLY A 823 23.39 -9.38 -68.53
N LEU A 824 22.30 -8.81 -68.00
CA LEU A 824 21.47 -7.82 -68.69
C LEU A 824 22.24 -6.55 -69.05
N SER A 825 23.10 -6.04 -68.16
CA SER A 825 23.93 -4.86 -68.47
C SER A 825 24.91 -5.12 -69.62
N ARG A 826 25.49 -6.32 -69.70
CA ARG A 826 26.33 -6.73 -70.85
C ARG A 826 25.49 -6.86 -72.11
N GLN A 827 24.26 -7.36 -71.99
CA GLN A 827 23.36 -7.49 -73.12
C GLN A 827 22.90 -6.13 -73.66
N GLU A 828 22.62 -5.14 -72.80
CA GLU A 828 22.27 -3.77 -73.23
C GLU A 828 23.38 -3.09 -74.04
N LEU A 829 24.65 -3.34 -73.67
CA LEU A 829 25.80 -2.89 -74.46
C LEU A 829 25.82 -3.54 -75.84
N ARG A 830 25.55 -4.85 -75.92
CA ARG A 830 25.50 -5.57 -77.19
C ARG A 830 24.31 -5.16 -78.06
N GLU A 831 23.15 -4.86 -77.46
CA GLU A 831 21.97 -4.32 -78.16
C GLU A 831 22.31 -2.98 -78.84
N ARG A 832 23.01 -2.08 -78.12
CA ARG A 832 23.50 -0.81 -78.67
C ARG A 832 24.50 -1.03 -79.80
N GLU A 833 25.46 -1.94 -79.64
CA GLU A 833 26.42 -2.29 -80.70
C GLU A 833 25.72 -2.81 -81.96
N LEU A 834 24.67 -3.63 -81.84
CA LEU A 834 23.90 -4.13 -82.99
C LEU A 834 23.07 -3.03 -83.66
N LYS A 835 22.48 -2.11 -82.89
CA LYS A 835 21.74 -0.94 -83.41
C LYS A 835 22.65 0.06 -84.12
N ASP A 836 23.84 0.31 -83.58
CA ASP A 836 24.86 1.16 -84.19
C ASP A 836 25.40 0.53 -85.50
N ASN A 837 25.56 -0.79 -85.55
CA ASN A 837 25.89 -1.53 -86.77
C ASN A 837 24.80 -1.40 -87.85
N LEU A 838 23.52 -1.42 -87.47
CA LEU A 838 22.41 -1.21 -88.41
C LEU A 838 22.43 0.22 -88.97
N HIS A 839 22.64 1.21 -88.10
CA HIS A 839 22.75 2.61 -88.50
C HIS A 839 23.94 2.86 -89.45
N LEU A 840 25.08 2.21 -89.21
CA LEU A 840 26.26 2.25 -90.07
C LEU A 840 25.94 1.75 -91.50
N LYS A 841 25.23 0.62 -91.63
CA LYS A 841 24.85 0.07 -92.95
C LYS A 841 23.92 1.02 -93.71
N ASP A 842 23.00 1.70 -93.04
CA ASP A 842 22.11 2.68 -93.68
C ASP A 842 22.86 3.93 -94.15
N LEU A 843 23.83 4.42 -93.38
CA LEU A 843 24.68 5.54 -93.78
C LEU A 843 25.61 5.17 -94.94
N GLN A 844 26.13 3.93 -94.98
CA GLN A 844 26.90 3.44 -96.12
C GLN A 844 26.06 3.40 -97.41
N LYS A 845 24.78 2.98 -97.33
CA LYS A 845 23.85 3.05 -98.47
C LYS A 845 23.63 4.49 -98.95
N LYS A 846 23.42 5.43 -98.02
CA LYS A 846 23.27 6.87 -98.35
C LYS A 846 24.52 7.45 -98.99
N LYS A 847 25.71 7.06 -98.51
CA LYS A 847 27.00 7.47 -99.10
C LYS A 847 27.07 7.11 -100.58
N VAL A 848 26.74 5.86 -100.93
CA VAL A 848 26.73 5.39 -102.33
C VAL A 848 25.72 6.19 -103.17
N LEU A 849 24.54 6.44 -102.63
CA LEU A 849 23.50 7.21 -103.32
C LEU A 849 23.93 8.66 -103.61
N HIS A 850 24.63 9.33 -102.69
CA HIS A 850 25.20 10.66 -102.93
C HIS A 850 26.34 10.63 -103.95
N THR A 851 27.18 9.60 -103.95
CA THR A 851 28.23 9.46 -104.98
C THR A 851 27.64 9.25 -106.38
N ASP A 852 26.57 8.47 -106.50
CA ASP A 852 25.90 8.21 -107.77
C ASP A 852 25.26 9.49 -108.34
N LYS A 853 24.55 10.27 -107.51
CA LYS A 853 23.97 11.57 -107.91
C LYS A 853 25.03 12.59 -108.34
N ILE A 854 26.18 12.63 -107.68
CA ILE A 854 27.30 13.50 -108.08
C ILE A 854 27.81 13.10 -109.47
N ALA A 855 27.86 11.80 -109.76
CA ALA A 855 28.25 11.30 -111.08
C ALA A 855 27.21 11.67 -112.15
N GLU A 856 25.91 11.52 -111.85
CA GLU A 856 24.81 11.91 -112.75
C GLU A 856 24.86 13.40 -113.12
N ILE A 857 24.98 14.30 -112.13
CA ILE A 857 25.05 15.76 -112.38
C ILE A 857 26.28 16.12 -113.24
N ARG A 858 27.42 15.43 -113.05
CA ARG A 858 28.62 15.63 -113.88
C ARG A 858 28.43 15.16 -115.32
N GLU A 859 27.69 14.07 -115.54
CA GLU A 859 27.32 13.62 -116.88
C GLU A 859 26.32 14.58 -117.54
N GLU A 860 25.35 15.13 -116.80
CA GLU A 860 24.44 16.16 -117.30
C GLU A 860 25.18 17.43 -117.76
N MET A 861 26.17 17.89 -116.99
CA MET A 861 27.03 19.01 -117.38
C MET A 861 27.83 18.73 -118.66
N ARG A 862 28.32 17.49 -118.84
CA ARG A 862 29.03 17.09 -120.08
C ARG A 862 28.09 17.02 -121.28
N ARG A 863 26.89 16.46 -121.12
CA ARG A 863 25.87 16.37 -122.19
C ARG A 863 25.41 17.74 -122.68
N ALA A 864 25.37 18.75 -121.80
CA ALA A 864 24.94 20.10 -122.14
C ALA A 864 26.00 20.94 -122.88
N GLY A 865 27.23 20.43 -123.09
CA GLY A 865 28.26 21.09 -123.91
C GLY A 865 28.71 22.46 -123.39
N LEU A 866 28.79 22.62 -122.06
CA LEU A 866 28.94 23.91 -121.37
C LEU A 866 30.41 24.34 -121.16
N VAL A 867 31.38 23.72 -121.83
CA VAL A 867 32.81 23.84 -121.49
C VAL A 867 33.50 25.04 -122.17
N ASP A 868 32.99 25.55 -123.30
CA ASP A 868 33.62 26.62 -124.11
C ASP A 868 32.70 27.83 -124.38
N LEU A 869 31.70 28.07 -123.52
CA LEU A 869 30.68 29.11 -123.69
C LEU A 869 31.23 30.55 -123.76
N GLU A 870 32.27 30.85 -122.98
CA GLU A 870 32.85 32.21 -122.93
C GLU A 870 33.57 32.61 -124.25
N VAL A 871 34.13 31.64 -124.96
CA VAL A 871 34.87 31.87 -126.21
C VAL A 871 33.91 32.11 -127.37
N GLU A 872 32.79 31.38 -127.43
CA GLU A 872 31.77 31.54 -128.46
C GLU A 872 31.02 32.88 -128.32
N LYS A 873 30.70 33.28 -127.09
CA LYS A 873 30.05 34.58 -126.81
C LYS A 873 30.91 35.73 -127.33
N ARG A 874 32.22 35.71 -127.09
CA ARG A 874 33.14 36.77 -127.56
C ARG A 874 33.13 36.93 -129.10
N LYS A 875 33.18 35.81 -129.84
CA LYS A 875 33.21 35.81 -131.31
C LYS A 875 31.93 36.35 -131.96
N VAL A 876 30.76 36.00 -131.41
CA VAL A 876 29.46 36.47 -131.92
C VAL A 876 29.28 37.97 -131.63
N GLY A 877 29.71 38.44 -130.46
CA GLY A 877 29.64 39.86 -130.08
C GLY A 877 30.45 40.79 -130.99
N GLU A 878 31.68 40.42 -131.33
CA GLU A 878 32.54 41.22 -132.23
C GLU A 878 31.94 41.39 -133.63
N ARG A 879 31.21 40.38 -134.12
CA ARG A 879 30.63 40.36 -135.46
C ARG A 879 29.39 41.26 -135.58
N ILE A 880 28.55 41.27 -134.54
CA ILE A 880 27.40 42.18 -134.42
C ILE A 880 27.85 43.64 -134.43
N GLU A 881 28.92 43.96 -133.70
CA GLU A 881 29.47 45.32 -133.63
C GLU A 881 30.00 45.82 -134.97
N LYS A 882 30.58 44.93 -135.79
CA LYS A 882 31.11 45.29 -137.11
C LYS A 882 30.00 45.69 -138.09
N LEU A 883 28.95 44.87 -138.22
CA LEU A 883 27.83 45.13 -139.13
C LEU A 883 27.06 46.41 -138.76
N LYS A 884 26.88 46.69 -137.46
CA LYS A 884 26.26 47.95 -137.00
C LYS A 884 27.07 49.21 -137.34
N ARG A 885 28.38 49.12 -137.56
CA ARG A 885 29.19 50.27 -138.01
C ARG A 885 29.01 50.52 -139.51
N GLU A 886 28.92 49.46 -140.30
CA GLU A 886 28.71 49.53 -141.74
C GLU A 886 27.31 50.11 -142.07
N GLN A 887 26.27 49.70 -141.34
CA GLN A 887 24.92 50.25 -141.48
C GLN A 887 24.88 51.79 -141.30
N ARG A 888 25.48 52.30 -140.22
CA ARG A 888 25.50 53.73 -139.90
C ARG A 888 26.19 54.59 -140.98
N MET A 889 27.17 54.03 -141.67
CA MET A 889 27.90 54.73 -142.76
C MET A 889 27.05 54.89 -144.03
N ILE A 890 26.18 53.92 -144.32
CA ILE A 890 25.33 53.93 -145.53
C ILE A 890 24.17 54.91 -145.35
N GLU A 891 23.52 54.89 -144.18
CA GLU A 891 22.40 55.80 -143.84
C GLU A 891 22.82 57.29 -143.95
N SER A 892 24.04 57.62 -143.54
CA SER A 892 24.57 58.99 -143.67
C SER A 892 24.66 59.45 -145.12
N LYS A 893 25.03 58.56 -146.05
CA LYS A 893 25.17 58.88 -147.49
C LYS A 893 23.82 59.01 -148.19
N GLU A 894 22.81 58.24 -147.77
CA GLU A 894 21.43 58.39 -148.27
C GLU A 894 20.85 59.78 -147.97
N GLY A 895 21.11 60.30 -146.76
CA GLY A 895 20.64 61.62 -146.34
C GLY A 895 21.14 62.74 -147.24
N GLU A 896 22.43 62.72 -147.61
CA GLU A 896 23.03 63.74 -148.49
C GLU A 896 22.44 63.73 -149.91
N LEU A 897 22.10 62.54 -150.44
CA LEU A 897 21.53 62.40 -151.78
C LEU A 897 20.08 62.90 -151.86
N ARG A 898 19.27 62.71 -150.81
CA ARG A 898 17.88 63.24 -150.78
C ARG A 898 17.86 64.76 -150.91
N VAL A 899 18.74 65.44 -150.18
CA VAL A 899 18.84 66.91 -150.20
C VAL A 899 19.16 67.44 -151.60
N LYS A 900 19.99 66.73 -152.38
CA LYS A 900 20.34 67.12 -153.75
C LYS A 900 19.18 66.97 -154.74
N ILE A 901 18.37 65.92 -154.61
CA ILE A 901 17.21 65.67 -155.48
C ILE A 901 16.16 66.78 -155.28
N ASP A 902 15.89 67.16 -154.03
CA ASP A 902 14.90 68.20 -153.72
C ASP A 902 15.30 69.59 -154.25
N ALA A 903 16.60 69.89 -154.31
CA ALA A 903 17.10 71.13 -154.89
C ALA A 903 16.91 71.18 -156.41
N ALA A 904 17.24 70.10 -157.12
CA ALA A 904 17.11 70.02 -158.59
C ALA A 904 15.65 70.15 -159.06
N LYS A 905 14.69 69.57 -158.31
CA LYS A 905 13.25 69.66 -158.64
C LYS A 905 12.63 71.06 -158.46
N LYS A 906 13.32 71.97 -157.77
CA LYS A 906 12.80 73.32 -157.46
C LYS A 906 13.13 74.37 -158.53
N GLU A 907 14.13 74.10 -159.36
CA GLU A 907 14.61 74.97 -160.46
C GLU A 907 13.96 74.61 -161.82
N LEU A 908 13.21 73.49 -161.85
CA LEU A 908 12.28 73.06 -162.92
C LEU A 908 10.90 73.70 -162.71
#